data_AF-A0A3Q2NMR4-F1
#
_entry.id   AF-A0A3Q2NMR4-F1
#
_cell.length_a   1.000
_cell.length_b   1.000
_cell.length_c   1.000
_cell.angle_alpha   90.00
_cell.angle_beta   90.00
_cell.angle_gamma   90.00
#
_symmetry.space_group_name_H-M   'P 1'
#
loop_
_entity.id
_entity.type
_entity.pdbx_description
1 polymer ?
#
loop_
_entity_poly.entity_id
_entity_poly.type
_entity_poly.pdbx_seq_one_letter_code
_entity_poly.pdbx_strand_id
1 'polypeptide(L)'
;MQAQVSPQAWQFCWALLSPDKVPEIQYFGASALHTKISRYWSDIPTDQYESLKSQLFSQIACFSSGSKMVLTRLCVALASLALNTMPEAWPGAVAEMVRVFQEEGGGVDGRARCLALLELLTVLPEEFQTSRLPQYRKGQVRGALGREWGSVCPLLQQLLRRTDSPGAVKARVLRCLSSWVLLDVPLNESEGLVHDCFSALSDPELFDTAVEAIVNAISQPDSQRYVNTLLKLVPRVLALQDQLREAVQNGDMETCHGICRISVTLGENHSRTLLEQVDHWQSFLALVNMIMFCTGIPGHYPVNETTSSLTLTFWYTLQDEIMSFESEKQAVYLQVYRPVYFQLVDVLLHKAQFPSDQEYASWSSDEKEQFRIYRVDISDTLMYVYEMLGAELLSNLYDKLGRLLTNTEQPTSWQHTEALLYGFQSIAETIDVNYSDVIPGLIGLIPRININNVQLADTVMFTIGALAEWLADHPVMLSSVLPLVLQALGNPDLSVSSVSTLKKICRECKYDLPPYATNIVAVSQEVLIKQIHKTSQCMWLMQALGFLLSALPVEDILRNLHSLITPYIQQLEKLADETPNPSNKLAIIHILGLLSNLFTTLDISKQDDESADGSAPPVKATPPPPGPNPVVVVLQQVFALIQKVLSKWLNDSQVVEAVCAIFEKSVKTLLHDFAPMVSQLSEMLGQMYSTIPQASALDLTRQMVHIFASETDHFPPIKALFELVTSVTLSIFQQGRGPAEAGTELLPHCLDVPPLARVVQEDGKLLVQAVLEGIGGGASRNLMDQFAEVLFSLNKNCFSLLAVWLKEALQPPGFPSSRITPEQKDNFSQQILRERVNKRRVKDIVKEFTLLCRGLHGTEYAAEY
;
A
#
# COMPACT_ATOMS: atom_id res chain seq x y z
N MET A 1 -23.67 25.25 10.22
CA MET A 1 -24.12 24.71 8.91
C MET A 1 -25.58 25.05 8.57
N GLN A 2 -26.55 24.92 9.49
CA GLN A 2 -27.97 25.17 9.17
C GLN A 2 -28.25 26.56 8.56
N ALA A 3 -27.62 27.62 9.08
CA ALA A 3 -27.78 28.98 8.54
C ALA A 3 -27.24 29.17 7.11
N GLN A 4 -26.16 28.48 6.73
CA GLN A 4 -25.56 28.60 5.37
C GLN A 4 -26.44 27.93 4.30
N VAL A 5 -27.22 26.92 4.71
CA VAL A 5 -28.13 26.18 3.83
C VAL A 5 -29.47 26.88 3.69
N SER A 6 -29.86 27.72 4.65
CA SER A 6 -31.18 28.34 4.67
C SER A 6 -31.37 29.39 3.55
N PRO A 7 -32.61 29.67 3.11
CA PRO A 7 -32.87 30.68 2.08
C PRO A 7 -32.38 32.09 2.46
N GLN A 8 -32.37 32.41 3.76
CA GLN A 8 -31.92 33.70 4.29
C GLN A 8 -30.43 33.97 4.00
N ALA A 9 -29.63 32.93 3.72
CA ALA A 9 -28.23 33.09 3.37
C ALA A 9 -28.03 33.97 2.13
N TRP A 10 -28.95 33.97 1.17
CA TRP A 10 -28.87 34.85 -0.01
C TRP A 10 -28.90 36.34 0.33
N GLN A 11 -29.46 36.70 1.50
CA GLN A 11 -29.55 38.08 1.95
C GLN A 11 -28.45 38.44 2.95
N PHE A 12 -28.28 37.61 4.00
CA PHE A 12 -27.32 37.97 5.05
C PHE A 12 -25.87 37.87 4.56
N CYS A 13 -25.55 37.03 3.58
CA CYS A 13 -24.16 36.86 3.13
C CYS A 13 -23.52 38.17 2.65
N TRP A 14 -24.27 39.01 1.91
CA TRP A 14 -23.83 40.31 1.46
C TRP A 14 -23.70 41.32 2.60
N ALA A 15 -24.61 41.27 3.58
CA ALA A 15 -24.53 42.12 4.76
C ALA A 15 -23.32 41.78 5.65
N LEU A 16 -22.83 40.53 5.60
CA LEU A 16 -21.63 40.12 6.33
C LEU A 16 -20.32 40.54 5.63
N LEU A 17 -20.36 40.87 4.33
CA LEU A 17 -19.22 41.37 3.56
C LEU A 17 -18.98 42.88 3.75
N SER A 18 -19.74 43.54 4.61
CA SER A 18 -19.60 44.97 4.83
C SER A 18 -18.27 45.32 5.53
N PRO A 19 -17.69 46.51 5.26
CA PRO A 19 -16.37 46.87 5.76
C PRO A 19 -16.33 47.11 7.28
N ASP A 20 -17.48 47.23 7.94
CA ASP A 20 -17.60 47.33 9.41
C ASP A 20 -17.43 45.98 10.14
N LYS A 21 -17.32 44.87 9.40
CA LYS A 21 -17.14 43.53 9.97
C LYS A 21 -15.67 43.10 9.95
N VAL A 22 -15.30 42.25 10.90
CA VAL A 22 -13.96 41.63 10.94
C VAL A 22 -13.81 40.57 9.84
N PRO A 23 -12.58 40.30 9.35
CA PRO A 23 -12.33 39.39 8.22
C PRO A 23 -12.94 37.99 8.36
N GLU A 24 -13.02 37.44 9.57
CA GLU A 24 -13.58 36.11 9.84
C GLU A 24 -15.10 36.07 9.58
N ILE A 25 -15.79 37.16 9.91
CA ILE A 25 -17.24 37.32 9.66
C ILE A 25 -17.48 37.51 8.15
N GLN A 26 -16.65 38.33 7.51
CA GLN A 26 -16.69 38.53 6.05
C GLN A 26 -16.42 37.22 5.31
N TYR A 27 -15.47 36.41 5.78
CA TYR A 27 -15.17 35.10 5.22
C TYR A 27 -16.37 34.15 5.32
N PHE A 28 -17.11 34.17 6.44
CA PHE A 28 -18.35 33.40 6.56
C PHE A 28 -19.40 33.84 5.53
N GLY A 29 -19.53 35.14 5.27
CA GLY A 29 -20.38 35.69 4.20
C GLY A 29 -19.99 35.15 2.82
N ALA A 30 -18.72 35.27 2.44
CA ALA A 30 -18.19 34.74 1.17
C ALA A 30 -18.35 33.21 1.06
N SER A 31 -18.14 32.48 2.16
CA SER A 31 -18.28 31.01 2.21
C SER A 31 -19.73 30.57 2.05
N ALA A 32 -20.68 31.31 2.63
CA ALA A 32 -22.11 31.08 2.45
C ALA A 32 -22.50 31.28 0.97
N LEU A 33 -22.01 32.35 0.33
CA LEU A 33 -22.23 32.59 -1.11
C LEU A 33 -21.71 31.44 -1.98
N HIS A 34 -20.46 31.02 -1.78
CA HIS A 34 -19.88 29.89 -2.50
C HIS A 34 -20.71 28.61 -2.30
N THR A 35 -21.08 28.29 -1.06
CA THR A 35 -21.89 27.10 -0.74
C THR A 35 -23.24 27.14 -1.44
N LYS A 36 -23.87 28.32 -1.49
CA LYS A 36 -25.15 28.51 -2.16
C LYS A 36 -25.04 28.35 -3.68
N ILE A 37 -24.05 28.96 -4.31
CA ILE A 37 -23.83 28.84 -5.76
C ILE A 37 -23.45 27.40 -6.15
N SER A 38 -22.55 26.76 -5.40
CA SER A 38 -22.04 25.42 -5.73
C SER A 38 -23.02 24.29 -5.43
N ARG A 39 -23.84 24.38 -4.38
CA ARG A 39 -24.74 23.28 -3.94
C ARG A 39 -26.22 23.53 -4.22
N TYR A 40 -26.64 24.78 -4.28
CA TYR A 40 -28.05 25.18 -4.40
C TYR A 40 -28.29 26.01 -5.67
N TRP A 41 -27.62 25.64 -6.76
CA TRP A 41 -27.73 26.32 -8.06
C TRP A 41 -29.17 26.38 -8.58
N SER A 42 -29.97 25.35 -8.32
CA SER A 42 -31.39 25.28 -8.70
C SER A 42 -32.27 26.35 -8.06
N ASP A 43 -31.82 26.96 -6.96
CA ASP A 43 -32.58 27.97 -6.23
C ASP A 43 -32.47 29.36 -6.88
N ILE A 44 -31.57 29.53 -7.87
CA ILE A 44 -31.28 30.81 -8.51
C ILE A 44 -32.05 30.91 -9.84
N PRO A 45 -33.02 31.84 -9.96
CA PRO A 45 -33.69 32.12 -11.23
C PRO A 45 -32.72 32.63 -12.32
N THR A 46 -32.94 32.25 -13.57
CA THR A 46 -32.05 32.58 -14.70
C THR A 46 -31.94 34.08 -14.97
N ASP A 47 -32.97 34.87 -14.65
CA ASP A 47 -32.98 36.34 -14.73
C ASP A 47 -32.03 37.01 -13.72
N GLN A 48 -31.64 36.31 -12.66
CA GLN A 48 -30.77 36.85 -11.61
C GLN A 48 -29.28 36.59 -11.86
N TYR A 49 -28.92 35.79 -12.87
CA TYR A 49 -27.53 35.42 -13.14
C TYR A 49 -26.64 36.64 -13.37
N GLU A 50 -27.09 37.60 -14.17
CA GLU A 50 -26.32 38.80 -14.50
C GLU A 50 -26.13 39.74 -13.30
N SER A 51 -27.17 39.87 -12.47
CA SER A 51 -27.11 40.67 -11.24
C SER A 51 -26.13 40.04 -10.24
N LEU A 52 -26.20 38.72 -10.03
CA LEU A 52 -25.31 37.99 -9.13
C LEU A 52 -23.85 38.07 -9.61
N LYS A 53 -23.62 37.90 -10.92
CA LYS A 53 -22.31 38.08 -11.56
C LYS A 53 -21.74 39.47 -11.30
N SER A 54 -22.51 40.51 -11.56
CA SER A 54 -22.10 41.92 -11.37
C SER A 54 -21.77 42.23 -9.91
N GLN A 55 -22.56 41.72 -8.97
CA GLN A 55 -22.31 41.88 -7.53
C GLN A 55 -21.01 41.19 -7.09
N LEU A 56 -20.75 39.97 -7.55
CA LEU A 56 -19.51 39.26 -7.25
C LEU A 56 -18.28 39.99 -7.81
N PHE A 57 -18.33 40.48 -9.05
CA PHE A 57 -17.25 41.31 -9.61
C PHE A 57 -16.98 42.56 -8.77
N SER A 58 -18.04 43.28 -8.38
CA SER A 58 -17.92 44.47 -7.53
C SER A 58 -17.29 44.14 -6.16
N GLN A 59 -17.71 43.04 -5.51
CA GLN A 59 -17.11 42.64 -4.24
C GLN A 59 -15.66 42.21 -4.38
N ILE A 60 -15.30 41.44 -5.42
CA ILE A 60 -13.90 41.06 -5.68
C ILE A 60 -13.03 42.31 -5.90
N ALA A 61 -13.53 43.31 -6.63
CA ALA A 61 -12.82 44.57 -6.81
C ALA A 61 -12.63 45.32 -5.48
N CYS A 62 -13.65 45.39 -4.62
CA CYS A 62 -13.57 45.98 -3.28
C CYS A 62 -12.56 45.25 -2.38
N PHE A 63 -12.55 43.91 -2.40
CA PHE A 63 -11.68 43.07 -1.58
C PHE A 63 -10.27 42.86 -2.17
N SER A 64 -9.98 43.40 -3.36
CA SER A 64 -8.65 43.32 -3.98
C SER A 64 -7.53 43.93 -3.11
N SER A 65 -7.86 44.95 -2.31
CA SER A 65 -6.97 45.58 -1.33
C SER A 65 -7.26 45.16 0.13
N GLY A 66 -8.19 44.22 0.32
CA GLY A 66 -8.67 43.76 1.62
C GLY A 66 -8.07 42.42 2.08
N SER A 67 -8.83 41.65 2.85
CA SER A 67 -8.39 40.34 3.35
C SER A 67 -8.28 39.29 2.24
N LYS A 68 -7.08 38.70 2.08
CA LYS A 68 -6.80 37.67 1.07
C LYS A 68 -7.71 36.45 1.18
N MET A 69 -8.03 35.99 2.39
CA MET A 69 -8.92 34.83 2.57
C MET A 69 -10.34 35.08 2.07
N VAL A 70 -10.84 36.32 2.21
CA VAL A 70 -12.16 36.71 1.73
C VAL A 70 -12.12 36.84 0.21
N LEU A 71 -11.07 37.47 -0.33
CA LEU A 71 -10.85 37.59 -1.78
C LEU A 71 -10.82 36.22 -2.47
N THR A 72 -10.00 35.28 -2.00
CA THR A 72 -9.94 33.92 -2.56
C THR A 72 -11.30 33.25 -2.50
N ARG A 73 -12.04 33.34 -1.39
CA ARG A 73 -13.36 32.72 -1.27
C ARG A 73 -14.40 33.32 -2.21
N LEU A 74 -14.36 34.64 -2.43
CA LEU A 74 -15.20 35.31 -3.43
C LEU A 74 -14.83 34.92 -4.85
N CYS A 75 -13.53 34.75 -5.14
CA CYS A 75 -13.06 34.24 -6.43
C CYS A 75 -13.57 32.82 -6.69
N VAL A 76 -13.52 31.94 -5.68
CA VAL A 76 -14.10 30.58 -5.78
C VAL A 76 -15.62 30.65 -6.00
N ALA A 77 -16.34 31.55 -5.34
CA ALA A 77 -17.78 31.72 -5.57
C ALA A 77 -18.10 32.16 -7.01
N LEU A 78 -17.32 33.09 -7.58
CA LEU A 78 -17.47 33.51 -8.97
C LEU A 78 -17.04 32.41 -9.95
N ALA A 79 -16.00 31.64 -9.63
CA ALA A 79 -15.62 30.47 -10.41
C ALA A 79 -16.76 29.44 -10.46
N SER A 80 -17.38 29.09 -9.34
CA SER A 80 -18.54 28.18 -9.33
C SER A 80 -19.72 28.74 -10.17
N LEU A 81 -19.94 30.06 -10.14
CA LEU A 81 -20.95 30.71 -10.99
C LEU A 81 -20.63 30.52 -12.48
N ALA A 82 -19.39 30.79 -12.87
CA ALA A 82 -18.92 30.62 -14.24
C ALA A 82 -19.06 29.16 -14.72
N LEU A 83 -18.62 28.19 -13.90
CA LEU A 83 -18.71 26.76 -14.25
C LEU A 83 -20.15 26.27 -14.42
N ASN A 84 -21.10 26.79 -13.63
CA ASN A 84 -22.51 26.43 -13.77
C ASN A 84 -23.17 27.07 -15.01
N THR A 85 -22.67 28.20 -15.49
CA THR A 85 -23.25 28.99 -16.59
C THR A 85 -22.59 28.74 -17.96
N MET A 86 -21.31 28.33 -17.98
CA MET A 86 -20.60 27.94 -19.20
C MET A 86 -21.10 26.60 -19.77
N PRO A 87 -21.10 26.38 -21.10
CA PRO A 87 -20.85 27.34 -22.18
C PRO A 87 -22.10 28.11 -22.63
N GLU A 88 -23.30 27.79 -22.13
CA GLU A 88 -24.57 28.25 -22.72
C GLU A 88 -24.91 29.70 -22.37
N ALA A 89 -24.92 30.04 -21.08
CA ALA A 89 -25.32 31.36 -20.60
C ALA A 89 -24.14 32.34 -20.52
N TRP A 90 -22.92 31.84 -20.36
CA TRP A 90 -21.72 32.67 -20.27
C TRP A 90 -20.55 32.09 -21.10
N PRO A 91 -20.60 32.16 -22.45
CA PRO A 91 -19.61 31.50 -23.31
C PRO A 91 -18.19 32.07 -23.22
N GLY A 92 -18.02 33.36 -22.93
CA GLY A 92 -16.72 34.06 -22.89
C GLY A 92 -16.34 34.54 -21.49
N ALA A 93 -16.52 33.70 -20.48
CA ALA A 93 -16.36 34.10 -19.08
C ALA A 93 -14.97 34.63 -18.75
N VAL A 94 -13.92 33.94 -19.22
CA VAL A 94 -12.53 34.31 -18.94
C VAL A 94 -12.14 35.58 -19.67
N ALA A 95 -12.49 35.73 -20.96
CA ALA A 95 -12.29 36.97 -21.70
C ALA A 95 -12.95 38.19 -21.02
N GLU A 96 -14.18 38.03 -20.49
CA GLU A 96 -14.87 39.08 -19.75
C GLU A 96 -14.18 39.39 -18.41
N MET A 97 -13.75 38.38 -17.64
CA MET A 97 -12.98 38.57 -16.41
C MET A 97 -11.70 39.38 -16.67
N VAL A 98 -10.94 39.03 -17.71
CA VAL A 98 -9.72 39.75 -18.09
C VAL A 98 -10.03 41.20 -18.43
N ARG A 99 -11.07 41.46 -19.23
CA ARG A 99 -11.47 42.82 -19.61
C ARG A 99 -11.86 43.67 -18.39
N VAL A 100 -12.73 43.14 -17.53
CA VAL A 100 -13.27 43.87 -16.36
C VAL A 100 -12.16 44.29 -15.39
N PHE A 101 -11.15 43.44 -15.17
CA PHE A 101 -10.05 43.76 -14.27
C PHE A 101 -8.92 44.58 -14.92
N GLN A 102 -8.89 44.69 -16.26
CA GLN A 102 -7.94 45.52 -17.00
C GLN A 102 -8.42 46.97 -17.24
N GLU A 103 -9.73 47.22 -17.33
CA GLU A 103 -10.27 48.57 -17.55
C GLU A 103 -9.89 49.52 -16.39
N GLU A 104 -9.28 50.68 -16.69
CA GLU A 104 -8.76 51.67 -15.71
C GLU A 104 -9.85 52.46 -14.93
N GLY A 105 -11.04 51.89 -14.76
CA GLY A 105 -12.20 52.56 -14.16
C GLY A 105 -12.41 52.24 -12.69
N GLY A 106 -11.62 52.81 -11.79
CA GLY A 106 -11.89 52.77 -10.35
C GLY A 106 -10.62 52.95 -9.53
N GLY A 107 -10.65 53.82 -8.51
CA GLY A 107 -9.49 54.26 -7.70
C GLY A 107 -8.78 53.20 -6.85
N VAL A 108 -8.72 51.96 -7.31
CA VAL A 108 -7.99 50.82 -6.75
C VAL A 108 -6.64 50.68 -7.47
N ASP A 109 -5.58 50.43 -6.70
CA ASP A 109 -4.24 50.15 -7.21
C ASP A 109 -4.26 49.10 -8.35
N GLY A 110 -3.66 49.43 -9.49
CA GLY A 110 -3.58 48.54 -10.65
C GLY A 110 -2.93 47.20 -10.32
N ARG A 111 -2.02 47.18 -9.33
CA ARG A 111 -1.41 45.94 -8.82
C ARG A 111 -2.42 45.04 -8.11
N ALA A 112 -3.25 45.61 -7.23
CA ALA A 112 -4.26 44.85 -6.48
C ALA A 112 -5.27 44.20 -7.41
N ARG A 113 -5.69 44.92 -8.47
CA ARG A 113 -6.58 44.39 -9.52
C ARG A 113 -5.94 43.24 -10.31
N CYS A 114 -4.66 43.38 -10.68
CA CYS A 114 -3.92 42.31 -11.36
C CYS A 114 -3.82 41.04 -10.49
N LEU A 115 -3.53 41.18 -9.20
CA LEU A 115 -3.46 40.05 -8.27
C LEU A 115 -4.82 39.38 -8.06
N ALA A 116 -5.91 40.16 -7.97
CA ALA A 116 -7.26 39.64 -7.87
C ALA A 116 -7.68 38.87 -9.14
N LEU A 117 -7.34 39.38 -10.32
CA LEU A 117 -7.57 38.68 -11.58
C LEU A 117 -6.83 37.34 -11.62
N LEU A 118 -5.54 37.33 -11.28
CA LEU A 118 -4.75 36.09 -11.26
C LEU A 118 -5.27 35.10 -10.21
N GLU A 119 -5.74 35.58 -9.05
CA GLU A 119 -6.42 34.75 -8.05
C GLU A 119 -7.64 34.05 -8.66
N LEU A 120 -8.52 34.81 -9.30
CA LEU A 120 -9.73 34.32 -9.97
C LEU A 120 -9.41 33.30 -11.07
N LEU A 121 -8.42 33.60 -11.92
CA LEU A 121 -7.98 32.67 -12.97
C LEU A 121 -7.35 31.41 -12.39
N THR A 122 -6.68 31.47 -11.24
CA THR A 122 -6.06 30.29 -10.60
C THR A 122 -7.13 29.37 -9.98
N VAL A 123 -8.14 29.92 -9.30
CA VAL A 123 -9.14 29.09 -8.61
C VAL A 123 -10.20 28.51 -9.55
N LEU A 124 -10.32 29.03 -10.77
CA LEU A 124 -11.31 28.57 -11.74
C LEU A 124 -11.08 27.10 -12.18
N PRO A 125 -9.86 26.70 -12.60
CA PRO A 125 -9.56 25.28 -12.83
C PRO A 125 -9.66 24.41 -11.56
N GLU A 126 -9.18 24.90 -10.42
CA GLU A 126 -9.23 24.17 -9.14
C GLU A 126 -10.68 23.84 -8.73
N GLU A 127 -11.60 24.79 -8.92
CA GLU A 127 -13.02 24.58 -8.65
C GLU A 127 -13.67 23.66 -9.68
N PHE A 128 -13.19 23.63 -10.92
CA PHE A 128 -13.69 22.69 -11.93
C PHE A 128 -13.40 21.23 -11.54
N GLN A 129 -12.21 20.94 -11.03
CA GLN A 129 -11.82 19.60 -10.55
C GLN A 129 -12.78 19.11 -9.47
N THR A 130 -12.92 19.91 -8.41
CA THR A 130 -13.77 19.58 -7.25
C THR A 130 -15.28 19.76 -7.51
N SER A 131 -15.67 20.26 -8.69
CA SER A 131 -17.08 20.51 -9.04
C SER A 131 -17.91 19.21 -9.06
N ARG A 132 -19.16 19.33 -8.63
CA ARG A 132 -20.16 18.25 -8.64
C ARG A 132 -21.01 18.21 -9.91
N LEU A 133 -20.48 18.73 -11.02
CA LEU A 133 -21.16 18.73 -12.31
C LEU A 133 -21.24 17.30 -12.88
N PRO A 134 -22.34 16.93 -13.57
CA PRO A 134 -22.43 15.65 -14.28
C PRO A 134 -21.35 15.52 -15.38
N GLN A 135 -20.88 14.30 -15.69
CA GLN A 135 -19.78 14.07 -16.64
C GLN A 135 -19.99 14.73 -18.02
N TYR A 136 -21.20 14.66 -18.56
CA TYR A 136 -21.53 15.32 -19.84
C TYR A 136 -21.30 16.85 -19.77
N ARG A 137 -21.73 17.48 -18.67
CA ARG A 137 -21.49 18.91 -18.42
C ARG A 137 -20.02 19.18 -18.15
N LYS A 138 -19.30 18.32 -17.41
CA LYS A 138 -17.85 18.45 -17.23
C LYS A 138 -17.10 18.44 -18.57
N GLY A 139 -17.47 17.56 -19.51
CA GLY A 139 -16.89 17.54 -20.86
C GLY A 139 -17.14 18.84 -21.64
N GLN A 140 -18.37 19.37 -21.60
CA GLN A 140 -18.70 20.66 -22.24
C GLN A 140 -17.93 21.83 -21.63
N VAL A 141 -17.89 21.92 -20.30
CA VAL A 141 -17.19 22.99 -19.56
C VAL A 141 -15.68 22.88 -19.75
N ARG A 142 -15.10 21.67 -19.72
CA ARG A 142 -13.68 21.45 -20.03
C ARG A 142 -13.33 21.93 -21.44
N GLY A 143 -14.14 21.58 -22.44
CA GLY A 143 -13.95 22.05 -23.81
C GLY A 143 -14.10 23.57 -23.95
N ALA A 144 -14.93 24.22 -23.13
CA ALA A 144 -15.04 25.67 -23.10
C ALA A 144 -13.83 26.33 -22.44
N LEU A 145 -13.39 25.83 -21.27
CA LEU A 145 -12.18 26.30 -20.58
C LEU A 145 -10.92 26.13 -21.44
N GLY A 146 -10.79 25.00 -22.14
CA GLY A 146 -9.67 24.76 -23.06
C GLY A 146 -9.60 25.80 -24.18
N ARG A 147 -10.74 26.29 -24.70
CA ARG A 147 -10.75 27.39 -25.69
C ARG A 147 -10.32 28.73 -25.09
N GLU A 148 -10.65 28.97 -23.82
CA GLU A 148 -10.26 30.19 -23.10
C GLU A 148 -8.76 30.23 -22.77
N TRP A 149 -8.05 29.09 -22.80
CA TRP A 149 -6.60 29.05 -22.62
C TRP A 149 -5.87 29.97 -23.61
N GLY A 150 -6.36 30.09 -24.84
CA GLY A 150 -5.82 31.00 -25.85
C GLY A 150 -5.84 32.47 -25.42
N SER A 151 -6.70 32.86 -24.48
CA SER A 151 -6.75 34.21 -23.89
C SER A 151 -5.88 34.32 -22.64
N VAL A 152 -5.76 33.25 -21.86
CA VAL A 152 -5.00 33.24 -20.59
C VAL A 152 -3.50 33.14 -20.83
N CYS A 153 -3.05 32.24 -21.70
CA CYS A 153 -1.63 32.01 -21.95
C CYS A 153 -0.87 33.30 -22.35
N PRO A 154 -1.36 34.12 -23.31
CA PRO A 154 -0.68 35.37 -23.67
C PRO A 154 -0.60 36.39 -22.53
N LEU A 155 -1.65 36.48 -21.69
CA LEU A 155 -1.67 37.35 -20.52
C LEU A 155 -0.60 36.93 -19.51
N LEU A 156 -0.50 35.64 -19.21
CA LEU A 156 0.51 35.10 -18.29
C LEU A 156 1.93 35.33 -18.82
N GLN A 157 2.17 35.08 -20.12
CA GLN A 157 3.45 35.35 -20.77
C GLN A 157 3.84 36.84 -20.69
N GLN A 158 2.89 37.74 -20.98
CA GLN A 158 3.13 39.18 -20.89
C GLN A 158 3.51 39.61 -19.48
N LEU A 159 2.80 39.12 -18.46
CA LEU A 159 3.05 39.48 -17.07
C LEU A 159 4.37 38.93 -16.54
N LEU A 160 4.77 37.73 -16.97
CA LEU A 160 6.03 37.09 -16.54
C LEU A 160 7.25 37.76 -17.18
N ARG A 161 7.17 38.11 -18.49
CA ARG A 161 8.28 38.73 -19.24
C ARG A 161 8.50 40.20 -18.92
N ARG A 162 7.50 40.90 -18.38
CA ARG A 162 7.62 42.32 -18.04
C ARG A 162 8.60 42.50 -16.87
N THR A 163 9.63 43.31 -17.09
CA THR A 163 10.70 43.59 -16.11
C THR A 163 10.18 44.28 -14.85
N ASP A 164 9.19 45.16 -15.00
CA ASP A 164 8.61 45.95 -13.91
C ASP A 164 7.59 45.16 -13.05
N SER A 165 7.29 43.91 -13.42
CA SER A 165 6.33 43.08 -12.67
C SER A 165 6.91 42.68 -11.31
N PRO A 166 6.23 43.00 -10.18
CA PRO A 166 6.68 42.59 -8.86
C PRO A 166 6.76 41.06 -8.72
N GLY A 167 7.68 40.56 -7.89
CA GLY A 167 7.84 39.12 -7.61
C GLY A 167 6.52 38.42 -7.23
N ALA A 168 5.71 39.06 -6.38
CA ALA A 168 4.38 38.55 -6.01
C ALA A 168 3.41 38.34 -7.20
N VAL A 169 3.51 39.17 -8.25
CA VAL A 169 2.71 39.00 -9.47
C VAL A 169 3.24 37.82 -10.28
N LYS A 170 4.57 37.72 -10.46
CA LYS A 170 5.21 36.60 -11.15
C LYS A 170 4.91 35.26 -10.45
N ALA A 171 4.99 35.20 -9.13
CA ALA A 171 4.62 34.01 -8.36
C ALA A 171 3.16 33.62 -8.61
N ARG A 172 2.23 34.59 -8.66
CA ARG A 172 0.82 34.29 -8.95
C ARG A 172 0.59 33.85 -10.40
N VAL A 173 1.36 34.36 -11.36
CA VAL A 173 1.37 33.88 -12.74
C VAL A 173 1.78 32.41 -12.82
N LEU A 174 2.86 32.03 -12.11
CA LEU A 174 3.34 30.64 -12.08
C LEU A 174 2.30 29.69 -11.45
N ARG A 175 1.67 30.07 -10.33
CA ARG A 175 0.57 29.28 -9.74
C ARG A 175 -0.64 29.15 -10.67
N CYS A 176 -0.96 30.23 -11.38
CA CYS A 176 -2.02 30.20 -12.38
C CYS A 176 -1.69 29.18 -13.47
N LEU A 177 -0.46 29.17 -14.00
CA LEU A 177 -0.05 28.14 -14.96
C LEU A 177 -0.23 26.73 -14.38
N SER A 178 0.28 26.45 -13.17
CA SER A 178 0.17 25.13 -12.54
C SER A 178 -1.27 24.64 -12.46
N SER A 179 -2.21 25.52 -12.10
CA SER A 179 -3.63 25.20 -12.00
C SER A 179 -4.27 24.89 -13.36
N TRP A 180 -3.96 25.69 -14.40
CA TRP A 180 -4.51 25.52 -15.74
C TRP A 180 -3.99 24.29 -16.47
N VAL A 181 -2.73 23.95 -16.24
CA VAL A 181 -2.09 22.75 -16.79
C VAL A 181 -2.83 21.47 -16.39
N LEU A 182 -3.50 21.44 -15.23
CA LEU A 182 -4.30 20.30 -14.80
C LEU A 182 -5.62 20.12 -15.56
N LEU A 183 -5.96 21.02 -16.49
CA LEU A 183 -7.14 20.89 -17.38
C LEU A 183 -6.84 20.18 -18.71
N ASP A 184 -5.71 19.46 -18.78
CA ASP A 184 -5.24 18.78 -20.00
C ASP A 184 -5.01 19.74 -21.18
N VAL A 185 -4.53 20.95 -20.87
CA VAL A 185 -4.15 21.93 -21.90
C VAL A 185 -2.95 21.38 -22.71
N PRO A 186 -2.99 21.45 -24.06
CA PRO A 186 -1.90 20.96 -24.91
C PRO A 186 -0.52 21.56 -24.55
N LEU A 187 0.48 20.69 -24.35
CA LEU A 187 1.82 21.10 -23.94
C LEU A 187 2.51 22.02 -24.97
N ASN A 188 2.26 21.79 -26.25
CA ASN A 188 2.77 22.63 -27.35
C ASN A 188 2.25 24.07 -27.32
N GLU A 189 1.03 24.30 -26.83
CA GLU A 189 0.44 25.65 -26.68
C GLU A 189 1.01 26.39 -25.46
N SER A 190 1.49 25.64 -24.47
CA SER A 190 2.12 26.16 -23.25
C SER A 190 3.65 26.32 -23.37
N GLU A 191 4.26 25.86 -24.48
CA GLU A 191 5.72 25.78 -24.68
C GLU A 191 6.44 27.09 -24.33
N GLY A 192 5.95 28.23 -24.85
CA GLY A 192 6.59 29.52 -24.63
C GLY A 192 6.53 30.00 -23.18
N LEU A 193 5.46 29.66 -22.45
CA LEU A 193 5.29 30.04 -21.05
C LEU A 193 6.11 29.12 -20.13
N VAL A 194 6.14 27.82 -20.42
CA VAL A 194 7.01 26.86 -19.72
C VAL A 194 8.48 27.26 -19.89
N HIS A 195 8.88 27.71 -21.09
CA HIS A 195 10.23 28.24 -21.33
C HIS A 195 10.54 29.47 -20.46
N ASP A 196 9.58 30.39 -20.31
CA ASP A 196 9.74 31.55 -19.42
C ASP A 196 9.87 31.12 -17.94
N CYS A 197 9.21 30.03 -17.51
CA CYS A 197 9.34 29.48 -16.15
C CYS A 197 10.78 29.03 -15.84
N PHE A 198 11.50 28.45 -16.80
CA PHE A 198 12.92 28.08 -16.60
C PHE A 198 13.78 29.31 -16.30
N SER A 199 13.45 30.47 -16.86
CA SER A 199 14.18 31.73 -16.58
C SER A 199 13.87 32.26 -15.17
N ALA A 200 12.73 31.89 -14.59
CA ALA A 200 12.36 32.28 -13.23
C ALA A 200 13.07 31.45 -12.14
N LEU A 201 13.68 30.31 -12.49
CA LEU A 201 14.46 29.47 -11.55
C LEU A 201 15.73 30.14 -11.02
N SER A 202 16.19 31.23 -11.66
CA SER A 202 17.31 32.03 -11.16
C SER A 202 16.92 32.99 -10.03
N ASP A 203 15.62 33.18 -9.77
CA ASP A 203 15.10 34.05 -8.72
C ASP A 203 14.69 33.21 -7.49
N PRO A 204 15.38 33.34 -6.35
CA PRO A 204 15.07 32.58 -5.13
C PRO A 204 13.63 32.76 -4.63
N GLU A 205 13.00 33.93 -4.83
CA GLU A 205 11.60 34.14 -4.39
C GLU A 205 10.58 33.39 -5.26
N LEU A 206 10.97 33.04 -6.49
CA LEU A 206 10.10 32.39 -7.47
C LEU A 206 10.40 30.90 -7.65
N PHE A 207 11.54 30.43 -7.14
CA PHE A 207 12.09 29.10 -7.40
C PHE A 207 11.07 27.98 -7.19
N ASP A 208 10.50 27.84 -5.98
CA ASP A 208 9.56 26.75 -5.68
C ASP A 208 8.33 26.78 -6.58
N THR A 209 7.81 27.99 -6.83
CA THR A 209 6.60 28.13 -7.63
C THR A 209 6.89 27.84 -9.12
N ALA A 210 8.10 28.16 -9.59
CA ALA A 210 8.55 27.82 -10.93
C ALA A 210 8.79 26.31 -11.09
N VAL A 211 9.41 25.66 -10.09
CA VAL A 211 9.58 24.19 -10.04
C VAL A 211 8.22 23.51 -10.14
N GLU A 212 7.25 23.88 -9.29
CA GLU A 212 5.90 23.32 -9.34
C GLU A 212 5.23 23.52 -10.70
N ALA A 213 5.36 24.70 -11.31
CA ALA A 213 4.76 24.97 -12.61
C ALA A 213 5.37 24.11 -13.73
N ILE A 214 6.69 23.93 -13.72
CA ILE A 214 7.40 23.09 -14.70
C ILE A 214 7.05 21.61 -14.50
N VAL A 215 7.11 21.12 -13.26
CA VAL A 215 6.79 19.72 -12.92
C VAL A 215 5.36 19.40 -13.33
N ASN A 216 4.38 20.23 -12.96
CA ASN A 216 2.99 19.99 -13.34
C ASN A 216 2.80 19.98 -14.87
N ALA A 217 3.50 20.87 -15.60
CA ALA A 217 3.42 20.93 -17.06
C ALA A 217 3.96 19.65 -17.73
N ILE A 218 5.06 19.10 -17.21
CA ILE A 218 5.68 17.88 -17.75
C ILE A 218 4.91 16.62 -17.31
N SER A 219 4.26 16.64 -16.15
CA SER A 219 3.50 15.50 -15.59
C SER A 219 2.09 15.32 -16.14
N GLN A 220 1.66 16.13 -17.12
CA GLN A 220 0.32 15.96 -17.71
C GLN A 220 0.18 14.58 -18.37
N PRO A 221 -0.95 13.86 -18.23
CA PRO A 221 -1.14 12.53 -18.82
C PRO A 221 -0.98 12.48 -20.35
N ASP A 222 -1.41 13.53 -21.06
CA ASP A 222 -1.35 13.60 -22.52
C ASP A 222 -0.03 14.19 -23.06
N SER A 223 0.92 14.56 -22.20
CA SER A 223 2.17 15.23 -22.61
C SER A 223 3.04 14.37 -23.54
N GLN A 224 2.98 13.03 -23.40
CA GLN A 224 3.68 12.07 -24.27
C GLN A 224 3.35 12.25 -25.76
N ARG A 225 2.17 12.80 -26.10
CA ARG A 225 1.76 13.07 -27.49
C ARG A 225 2.55 14.22 -28.14
N TYR A 226 3.16 15.09 -27.35
CA TYR A 226 3.85 16.30 -27.82
C TYR A 226 5.38 16.14 -27.78
N VAL A 227 5.88 15.06 -28.40
CA VAL A 227 7.30 14.65 -28.41
C VAL A 227 8.25 15.79 -28.79
N ASN A 228 7.92 16.57 -29.82
CA ASN A 228 8.75 17.70 -30.26
C ASN A 228 8.96 18.75 -29.16
N THR A 229 7.95 19.01 -28.32
CA THR A 229 8.07 19.95 -27.21
C THR A 229 8.91 19.33 -26.09
N LEU A 230 8.73 18.05 -25.78
CA LEU A 230 9.57 17.33 -24.82
C LEU A 230 11.06 17.37 -25.21
N LEU A 231 11.37 17.14 -26.49
CA LEU A 231 12.74 17.23 -27.02
C LEU A 231 13.37 18.62 -26.85
N LYS A 232 12.57 19.70 -26.95
CA LYS A 232 13.04 21.07 -26.71
C LYS A 232 13.25 21.38 -25.22
N LEU A 233 12.53 20.68 -24.32
CA LEU A 233 12.68 20.85 -22.88
C LEU A 233 13.96 20.18 -22.36
N VAL A 234 14.43 19.08 -22.97
CA VAL A 234 15.65 18.37 -22.53
C VAL A 234 16.86 19.32 -22.42
N PRO A 235 17.26 20.10 -23.46
CA PRO A 235 18.35 21.07 -23.32
C PRO A 235 18.14 22.15 -22.25
N ARG A 236 16.88 22.49 -21.92
CA ARG A 236 16.57 23.49 -20.88
C ARG A 236 16.79 22.92 -19.48
N VAL A 237 16.42 21.66 -19.27
CA VAL A 237 16.73 20.95 -18.03
C VAL A 237 18.25 20.77 -17.88
N LEU A 238 18.94 20.37 -18.95
CA LEU A 238 20.40 20.21 -18.92
C LEU A 238 21.14 21.51 -18.62
N ALA A 239 20.60 22.68 -19.02
CA ALA A 239 21.18 23.98 -18.69
C ALA A 239 21.17 24.30 -17.18
N LEU A 240 20.36 23.60 -16.38
CA LEU A 240 20.33 23.76 -14.92
C LEU A 240 21.48 23.01 -14.22
N GLN A 241 22.33 22.28 -14.96
CA GLN A 241 23.40 21.48 -14.39
C GLN A 241 24.41 22.32 -13.58
N ASP A 242 24.75 23.53 -14.05
CA ASP A 242 25.68 24.40 -13.35
C ASP A 242 25.07 24.95 -12.04
N GLN A 243 23.80 25.36 -12.08
CA GLN A 243 23.04 25.78 -10.89
C GLN A 243 22.92 24.65 -9.87
N LEU A 244 22.68 23.41 -10.33
CA LEU A 244 22.65 22.23 -9.47
C LEU A 244 24.00 21.96 -8.81
N ARG A 245 25.12 22.07 -9.55
CA ARG A 245 26.46 21.89 -8.97
C ARG A 245 26.78 22.97 -7.93
N GLU A 246 26.42 24.22 -8.21
CA GLU A 246 26.60 25.33 -7.27
C GLU A 246 25.76 25.12 -6.00
N ALA A 247 24.50 24.70 -6.14
CA ALA A 247 23.63 24.39 -5.00
C ALA A 247 24.21 23.29 -4.11
N VAL A 248 24.74 22.21 -4.71
CA VAL A 248 25.41 21.12 -3.97
C VAL A 248 26.64 21.63 -3.22
N GLN A 249 27.46 22.49 -3.85
CA GLN A 249 28.65 23.06 -3.20
C GLN A 249 28.30 23.98 -2.02
N ASN A 250 27.19 24.70 -2.13
CA ASN A 250 26.71 25.61 -1.09
C ASN A 250 25.87 24.92 0.00
N GLY A 251 25.54 23.64 -0.16
CA GLY A 251 24.66 22.91 0.75
C GLY A 251 23.19 23.36 0.68
N ASP A 252 22.76 23.93 -0.44
CA ASP A 252 21.38 24.35 -0.68
C ASP A 252 20.51 23.15 -1.10
N MET A 253 19.92 22.49 -0.10
CA MET A 253 19.08 21.32 -0.30
C MET A 253 17.81 21.62 -1.09
N GLU A 254 17.22 22.81 -0.93
CA GLU A 254 15.94 23.18 -1.57
C GLU A 254 16.13 23.34 -3.08
N THR A 255 17.21 24.02 -3.49
CA THR A 255 17.55 24.15 -4.92
C THR A 255 17.92 22.80 -5.54
N CYS A 256 18.71 21.97 -4.84
CA CYS A 256 19.05 20.62 -5.32
C CYS A 256 17.80 19.76 -5.53
N HIS A 257 16.91 19.75 -4.53
CA HIS A 257 15.68 18.98 -4.55
C HIS A 257 14.74 19.47 -5.67
N GLY A 258 14.58 20.78 -5.85
CA GLY A 258 13.75 21.35 -6.91
C GLY A 258 14.23 21.01 -8.34
N ILE A 259 15.53 21.15 -8.60
CA ILE A 259 16.10 20.81 -9.92
C ILE A 259 16.04 19.29 -10.18
N CYS A 260 16.28 18.48 -9.16
CA CYS A 260 16.14 17.03 -9.26
C CYS A 260 14.70 16.64 -9.62
N ARG A 261 13.69 17.23 -8.97
CA ARG A 261 12.28 16.97 -9.29
C ARG A 261 11.96 17.25 -10.75
N ILE A 262 12.44 18.36 -11.32
CA ILE A 262 12.25 18.68 -12.75
C ILE A 262 12.89 17.60 -13.63
N SER A 263 14.13 17.22 -13.30
CA SER A 263 14.91 16.26 -14.08
C SER A 263 14.30 14.86 -14.06
N VAL A 264 13.93 14.38 -12.88
CA VAL A 264 13.24 13.08 -12.67
C VAL A 264 11.88 13.10 -13.35
N THR A 265 11.09 14.16 -13.19
CA THR A 265 9.75 14.25 -13.82
C THR A 265 9.83 14.11 -15.35
N LEU A 266 10.82 14.74 -15.98
CA LEU A 266 11.04 14.60 -17.42
C LEU A 266 11.55 13.21 -17.80
N GLY A 267 12.49 12.67 -17.04
CA GLY A 267 13.10 11.37 -17.31
C GLY A 267 12.14 10.20 -17.10
N GLU A 268 11.37 10.21 -16.01
CA GLU A 268 10.51 9.11 -15.58
C GLU A 268 9.24 9.04 -16.43
N ASN A 269 8.51 10.15 -16.56
CA ASN A 269 7.21 10.15 -17.28
C ASN A 269 7.35 9.98 -18.80
N HIS A 270 8.53 10.29 -19.35
CA HIS A 270 8.78 10.33 -20.81
C HIS A 270 9.98 9.49 -21.26
N SER A 271 10.52 8.62 -20.39
CA SER A 271 11.64 7.72 -20.67
C SER A 271 11.48 6.98 -22.00
N ARG A 272 10.37 6.24 -22.17
CA ARG A 272 10.05 5.50 -23.39
C ARG A 272 10.02 6.39 -24.62
N THR A 273 9.27 7.49 -24.55
CA THR A 273 9.10 8.44 -25.64
C THR A 273 10.44 9.02 -26.09
N LEU A 274 11.32 9.36 -25.15
CA LEU A 274 12.66 9.89 -25.42
C LEU A 274 13.61 8.80 -25.96
N LEU A 275 13.51 7.57 -25.48
CA LEU A 275 14.21 6.39 -26.02
C LEU A 275 13.71 5.99 -27.42
N GLU A 276 12.51 6.37 -27.83
CA GLU A 276 12.06 6.14 -29.21
C GLU A 276 12.69 7.13 -30.21
N GLN A 277 13.15 8.29 -29.73
CA GLN A 277 13.82 9.31 -30.55
C GLN A 277 15.33 9.04 -30.64
N VAL A 278 15.71 8.02 -31.40
CA VAL A 278 17.09 7.53 -31.52
C VAL A 278 18.08 8.63 -31.92
N ASP A 279 17.68 9.59 -32.78
CA ASP A 279 18.54 10.72 -33.19
C ASP A 279 18.95 11.63 -32.01
N HIS A 280 18.22 11.57 -30.90
CA HIS A 280 18.43 12.40 -29.70
C HIS A 280 18.97 11.62 -28.49
N TRP A 281 19.47 10.40 -28.70
CA TRP A 281 19.95 9.53 -27.62
C TRP A 281 21.03 10.18 -26.72
N GLN A 282 21.90 11.03 -27.29
CA GLN A 282 22.95 11.73 -26.54
C GLN A 282 22.38 12.73 -25.52
N SER A 283 21.33 13.46 -25.92
CA SER A 283 20.65 14.40 -25.04
C SER A 283 19.93 13.67 -23.89
N PHE A 284 19.31 12.53 -24.19
CA PHE A 284 18.69 11.70 -23.15
C PHE A 284 19.73 11.07 -22.22
N LEU A 285 20.86 10.57 -22.75
CA LEU A 285 21.96 10.08 -21.92
C LEU A 285 22.54 11.18 -21.02
N ALA A 286 22.65 12.43 -21.50
CA ALA A 286 23.05 13.56 -20.67
C ALA A 286 22.06 13.82 -19.52
N LEU A 287 20.75 13.66 -19.77
CA LEU A 287 19.72 13.76 -18.74
C LEU A 287 19.86 12.63 -17.70
N VAL A 288 20.08 11.39 -18.16
CA VAL A 288 20.35 10.25 -17.27
C VAL A 288 21.58 10.51 -16.38
N ASN A 289 22.65 11.08 -16.94
CA ASN A 289 23.84 11.45 -16.17
C ASN A 289 23.60 12.60 -15.18
N MET A 290 22.69 13.52 -15.49
CA MET A 290 22.26 14.55 -14.54
C MET A 290 21.46 13.95 -13.39
N ILE A 291 20.58 12.98 -13.65
CA ILE A 291 19.87 12.23 -12.61
C ILE A 291 20.83 11.39 -11.77
N MET A 292 21.82 10.74 -12.39
CA MET A 292 22.93 10.05 -11.69
C MET A 292 23.69 10.98 -10.73
N PHE A 293 23.93 12.22 -11.15
CA PHE A 293 24.54 13.22 -10.27
C PHE A 293 23.66 13.50 -9.05
N CYS A 294 22.33 13.60 -9.21
CA CYS A 294 21.38 13.73 -8.10
C CYS A 294 21.37 12.51 -7.17
N THR A 295 21.41 11.29 -7.72
CA THR A 295 21.50 10.05 -6.93
C THR A 295 22.78 10.03 -6.08
N GLY A 296 23.89 10.49 -6.66
CA GLY A 296 25.21 10.53 -6.04
C GLY A 296 25.57 11.83 -5.35
N ILE A 297 24.60 12.65 -4.93
CA ILE A 297 24.89 13.88 -4.18
C ILE A 297 25.71 13.54 -2.92
N PRO A 298 26.82 14.25 -2.65
CA PRO A 298 27.66 14.01 -1.48
C PRO A 298 26.90 14.16 -0.15
N GLY A 299 27.30 13.34 0.83
CA GLY A 299 26.68 13.31 2.15
C GLY A 299 25.65 12.18 2.30
N HIS A 300 25.11 12.06 3.50
CA HIS A 300 24.16 11.02 3.86
C HIS A 300 22.71 11.52 3.80
N TYR A 301 21.85 10.73 3.19
CA TYR A 301 20.41 10.86 3.35
C TYR A 301 20.02 10.44 4.79
N PRO A 302 19.08 11.13 5.46
CA PRO A 302 18.40 12.37 5.05
C PRO A 302 19.08 13.65 5.56
N VAL A 303 20.17 13.53 6.31
CA VAL A 303 20.72 14.62 7.15
C VAL A 303 21.43 15.70 6.33
N ASN A 304 22.21 15.30 5.33
CA ASN A 304 22.95 16.24 4.49
C ASN A 304 22.22 16.57 3.19
N GLU A 305 21.39 15.65 2.73
CA GLU A 305 20.64 15.79 1.47
C GLU A 305 19.38 14.92 1.49
N THR A 306 18.34 15.39 0.81
CA THR A 306 17.04 14.70 0.65
C THR A 306 16.70 14.40 -0.81
N THR A 307 17.66 14.61 -1.71
CA THR A 307 17.44 14.68 -3.16
C THR A 307 17.63 13.32 -3.85
N SER A 308 18.53 12.49 -3.34
CA SER A 308 18.88 11.20 -3.95
C SER A 308 17.69 10.22 -3.97
N SER A 309 16.81 10.26 -2.96
CA SER A 309 15.62 9.40 -2.86
C SER A 309 14.62 9.60 -4.01
N LEU A 310 14.52 10.82 -4.54
CA LEU A 310 13.64 11.13 -5.67
C LEU A 310 14.03 10.40 -6.97
N THR A 311 15.26 9.91 -7.07
CA THR A 311 15.79 9.33 -8.31
C THR A 311 15.52 7.82 -8.44
N LEU A 312 15.12 7.15 -7.37
CA LEU A 312 15.05 5.68 -7.33
C LEU A 312 13.99 5.12 -8.28
N THR A 313 12.81 5.75 -8.35
CA THR A 313 11.72 5.37 -9.28
C THR A 313 12.14 5.51 -10.74
N PHE A 314 12.90 6.55 -11.08
CA PHE A 314 13.44 6.73 -12.43
C PHE A 314 14.34 5.55 -12.86
N TRP A 315 15.19 5.02 -11.97
CA TRP A 315 16.09 3.91 -12.31
C TRP A 315 15.36 2.61 -12.60
N TYR A 316 14.27 2.36 -11.85
CA TYR A 316 13.34 1.28 -12.13
C TYR A 316 12.67 1.47 -13.51
N THR A 317 12.05 2.64 -13.73
CA THR A 317 11.35 2.93 -15.00
C THR A 317 12.28 2.83 -16.21
N LEU A 318 13.51 3.34 -16.12
CA LEU A 318 14.47 3.24 -17.21
C LEU A 318 14.86 1.78 -17.51
N GLN A 319 14.99 0.94 -16.48
CA GLN A 319 15.32 -0.48 -16.67
C GLN A 319 14.15 -1.23 -17.33
N ASP A 320 12.93 -1.04 -16.82
CA ASP A 320 11.73 -1.68 -17.36
C ASP A 320 11.50 -1.29 -18.83
N GLU A 321 11.63 0.00 -19.16
CA GLU A 321 11.48 0.47 -20.53
C GLU A 321 12.53 -0.11 -21.48
N ILE A 322 13.80 -0.17 -21.05
CA ILE A 322 14.88 -0.81 -21.84
C ILE A 322 14.59 -2.30 -22.05
N MET A 323 14.12 -3.01 -21.02
CA MET A 323 13.79 -4.43 -21.07
C MET A 323 12.56 -4.75 -21.91
N SER A 324 11.64 -3.78 -22.05
CA SER A 324 10.42 -3.94 -22.84
C SER A 324 10.62 -3.81 -24.36
N PHE A 325 11.78 -3.33 -24.82
CA PHE A 325 12.07 -3.20 -26.26
C PHE A 325 12.37 -4.55 -26.93
N GLU A 326 12.16 -4.60 -28.25
CA GLU A 326 12.56 -5.75 -29.08
C GLU A 326 14.08 -5.98 -29.03
N SER A 327 14.50 -7.24 -29.20
CA SER A 327 15.88 -7.70 -28.91
C SER A 327 16.99 -6.90 -29.61
N GLU A 328 16.78 -6.43 -30.84
CA GLU A 328 17.78 -5.64 -31.57
C GLU A 328 17.99 -4.26 -30.93
N LYS A 329 16.90 -3.55 -30.64
CA LYS A 329 16.95 -2.22 -30.00
C LYS A 329 17.41 -2.32 -28.55
N GLN A 330 16.93 -3.33 -27.84
CA GLN A 330 17.34 -3.65 -26.48
C GLN A 330 18.86 -3.87 -26.41
N ALA A 331 19.44 -4.66 -27.31
CA ALA A 331 20.88 -4.92 -27.32
C ALA A 331 21.72 -3.64 -27.48
N VAL A 332 21.29 -2.71 -28.34
CA VAL A 332 21.97 -1.41 -28.51
C VAL A 332 21.89 -0.57 -27.24
N TYR A 333 20.72 -0.47 -26.60
CA TYR A 333 20.60 0.28 -25.35
C TYR A 333 21.36 -0.36 -24.20
N LEU A 334 21.39 -1.69 -24.12
CA LEU A 334 22.18 -2.39 -23.12
C LEU A 334 23.68 -2.08 -23.27
N GLN A 335 24.21 -1.96 -24.49
CA GLN A 335 25.61 -1.55 -24.70
C GLN A 335 25.88 -0.14 -24.13
N VAL A 336 24.92 0.77 -24.21
CA VAL A 336 25.05 2.15 -23.73
C VAL A 336 24.82 2.25 -22.21
N TYR A 337 23.79 1.61 -21.68
CA TYR A 337 23.31 1.80 -20.31
C TYR A 337 23.85 0.77 -19.31
N ARG A 338 24.36 -0.40 -19.72
CA ARG A 338 25.01 -1.32 -18.76
C ARG A 338 26.13 -0.65 -17.95
N PRO A 339 27.07 0.10 -18.55
CA PRO A 339 28.09 0.83 -17.78
C PRO A 339 27.50 1.86 -16.82
N VAL A 340 26.40 2.53 -17.22
CA VAL A 340 25.69 3.50 -16.37
C VAL A 340 25.09 2.81 -15.14
N TYR A 341 24.53 1.62 -15.31
CA TYR A 341 23.98 0.87 -14.19
C TYR A 341 25.05 0.23 -13.29
N PHE A 342 26.21 -0.15 -13.82
CA PHE A 342 27.35 -0.49 -12.95
C PHE A 342 27.82 0.73 -12.13
N GLN A 343 27.85 1.92 -12.72
CA GLN A 343 28.11 3.15 -11.98
C GLN A 343 27.01 3.42 -10.93
N LEU A 344 25.75 3.15 -11.26
CA LEU A 344 24.63 3.31 -10.33
C LEU A 344 24.80 2.41 -9.10
N VAL A 345 25.16 1.14 -9.29
CA VAL A 345 25.44 0.22 -8.17
C VAL A 345 26.48 0.82 -7.24
N ASP A 346 27.56 1.36 -7.78
CA ASP A 346 28.63 1.94 -6.97
C ASP A 346 28.16 3.16 -6.17
N VAL A 347 27.33 4.00 -6.78
CA VAL A 347 26.69 5.13 -6.12
C VAL A 347 25.73 4.66 -5.03
N LEU A 348 24.81 3.73 -5.33
CA LEU A 348 23.80 3.24 -4.38
C LEU A 348 24.44 2.56 -3.17
N LEU A 349 25.48 1.75 -3.36
CA LEU A 349 26.22 1.13 -2.26
C LEU A 349 26.90 2.18 -1.39
N HIS A 350 27.44 3.24 -1.99
CA HIS A 350 28.01 4.35 -1.21
C HIS A 350 26.92 5.12 -0.44
N LYS A 351 25.75 5.34 -1.04
CA LYS A 351 24.61 6.03 -0.39
C LYS A 351 23.94 5.18 0.70
N ALA A 352 23.96 3.85 0.57
CA ALA A 352 23.47 2.91 1.58
C ALA A 352 24.45 2.69 2.74
N GLN A 353 25.71 3.11 2.59
CA GLN A 353 26.73 2.97 3.62
C GLN A 353 26.38 3.81 4.85
N PHE A 354 26.49 3.22 6.04
CA PHE A 354 26.34 3.96 7.28
C PHE A 354 27.40 5.07 7.43
N PRO A 355 27.05 6.20 8.08
CA PRO A 355 28.04 7.19 8.51
C PRO A 355 28.96 6.63 9.62
N SER A 356 29.90 7.45 10.07
CA SER A 356 30.74 7.10 11.22
C SER A 356 29.91 6.91 12.49
N ASP A 357 30.38 6.08 13.43
CA ASP A 357 29.64 5.78 14.67
C ASP A 357 29.30 7.06 15.47
N GLN A 358 30.19 8.06 15.45
CA GLN A 358 29.99 9.34 16.12
C GLN A 358 28.88 10.17 15.46
N GLU A 359 28.87 10.20 14.13
CA GLU A 359 27.86 10.89 13.35
C GLU A 359 26.50 10.20 13.46
N TYR A 360 26.45 8.87 13.31
CA TYR A 360 25.22 8.10 13.46
C TYR A 360 24.62 8.23 14.87
N ALA A 361 25.46 8.34 15.91
CA ALA A 361 24.98 8.58 17.26
C ALA A 361 24.30 9.95 17.43
N SER A 362 24.71 10.95 16.63
CA SER A 362 24.13 12.30 16.65
C SER A 362 22.76 12.40 15.95
N TRP A 363 22.44 11.44 15.08
CA TRP A 363 21.16 11.41 14.37
C TRP A 363 19.99 11.13 15.31
N SER A 364 18.89 11.84 15.07
CA SER A 364 17.59 11.64 15.69
C SER A 364 16.96 10.28 15.34
N SER A 365 15.92 9.90 16.07
CA SER A 365 15.18 8.66 15.79
C SER A 365 14.51 8.69 14.41
N ASP A 366 13.99 9.85 13.99
CA ASP A 366 13.28 10.01 12.73
C ASP A 366 14.26 9.94 11.54
N GLU A 367 15.45 10.55 11.67
CA GLU A 367 16.49 10.49 10.63
C GLU A 367 17.01 9.05 10.43
N LYS A 368 17.18 8.29 11.52
CA LYS A 368 17.57 6.86 11.45
C LYS A 368 16.49 6.02 10.77
N GLU A 369 15.22 6.27 11.08
CA GLU A 369 14.11 5.56 10.44
C GLU A 369 13.99 5.92 8.95
N GLN A 370 14.13 7.20 8.59
CA GLN A 370 14.19 7.62 7.20
C GLN A 370 15.34 6.97 6.44
N PHE A 371 16.53 6.89 7.03
CA PHE A 371 17.66 6.18 6.41
C PHE A 371 17.39 4.67 6.28
N ARG A 372 16.75 4.05 7.26
CA ARG A 372 16.33 2.63 7.17
C ARG A 372 15.37 2.40 6.01
N ILE A 373 14.36 3.27 5.83
CA ILE A 373 13.41 3.20 4.71
C ILE A 373 14.15 3.42 3.39
N TYR A 374 15.00 4.44 3.31
CA TYR A 374 15.79 4.73 2.11
C TYR A 374 16.70 3.57 1.70
N ARG A 375 17.29 2.85 2.66
CA ARG A 375 18.04 1.62 2.38
C ARG A 375 17.12 0.55 1.76
N VAL A 376 15.91 0.35 2.29
CA VAL A 376 14.93 -0.58 1.68
C VAL A 376 14.62 -0.16 0.23
N ASP A 377 14.39 1.12 -0.03
CA ASP A 377 14.16 1.60 -1.40
C ASP A 377 15.38 1.36 -2.32
N ILE A 378 16.60 1.50 -1.80
CA ILE A 378 17.83 1.12 -2.51
C ILE A 378 17.88 -0.39 -2.77
N SER A 379 17.50 -1.21 -1.79
CA SER A 379 17.47 -2.68 -1.92
C SER A 379 16.57 -3.11 -3.07
N ASP A 380 15.36 -2.55 -3.12
CA ASP A 380 14.40 -2.81 -4.20
C ASP A 380 14.98 -2.36 -5.54
N THR A 381 15.63 -1.18 -5.59
CA THR A 381 16.32 -0.71 -6.80
C THR A 381 17.44 -1.67 -7.24
N LEU A 382 18.27 -2.15 -6.31
CA LEU A 382 19.36 -3.09 -6.61
C LEU A 382 18.85 -4.43 -7.13
N MET A 383 17.68 -4.89 -6.67
CA MET A 383 17.02 -6.08 -7.20
C MET A 383 16.68 -5.93 -8.69
N TYR A 384 16.08 -4.81 -9.11
CA TYR A 384 15.80 -4.56 -10.54
C TYR A 384 17.08 -4.34 -11.36
N VAL A 385 18.11 -3.74 -10.76
CA VAL A 385 19.42 -3.61 -11.40
C VAL A 385 20.04 -5.00 -11.66
N TYR A 386 19.85 -5.96 -10.75
CA TYR A 386 20.31 -7.33 -10.93
C TYR A 386 19.61 -8.03 -12.11
N GLU A 387 18.32 -7.82 -12.33
CA GLU A 387 17.62 -8.37 -13.49
C GLU A 387 18.25 -7.91 -14.82
N MET A 388 18.78 -6.68 -14.87
CA MET A 388 19.50 -6.20 -16.05
C MET A 388 20.95 -6.68 -16.12
N LEU A 389 21.72 -6.58 -15.03
CA LEU A 389 23.16 -6.83 -15.05
C LEU A 389 23.51 -8.31 -14.94
N GLY A 390 22.67 -9.11 -14.28
CA GLY A 390 22.81 -10.55 -14.09
C GLY A 390 24.04 -10.93 -13.27
N ALA A 391 24.64 -12.09 -13.59
CA ALA A 391 25.76 -12.67 -12.86
C ALA A 391 27.03 -11.80 -12.80
N GLU A 392 27.20 -10.86 -13.74
CA GLU A 392 28.32 -9.91 -13.71
C GLU A 392 28.25 -8.99 -12.48
N LEU A 393 27.05 -8.63 -12.01
CA LEU A 393 26.87 -7.86 -10.77
C LEU A 393 27.35 -8.65 -9.56
N LEU A 394 26.98 -9.94 -9.46
CA LEU A 394 27.43 -10.82 -8.38
C LEU A 394 28.96 -10.93 -8.35
N SER A 395 29.56 -11.13 -9.52
CA SER A 395 31.02 -11.20 -9.67
C SER A 395 31.69 -9.90 -9.26
N ASN A 396 31.14 -8.74 -9.64
CA ASN A 396 31.64 -7.43 -9.25
C ASN A 396 31.58 -7.21 -7.73
N LEU A 397 30.45 -7.53 -7.09
CA LEU A 397 30.31 -7.41 -5.64
C LEU A 397 31.26 -8.37 -4.91
N TYR A 398 31.42 -9.59 -5.42
CA TYR A 398 32.32 -10.61 -4.85
C TYR A 398 33.77 -10.14 -4.89
N ASP A 399 34.21 -9.64 -6.05
CA ASP A 399 35.55 -9.08 -6.23
C ASP A 399 35.81 -7.91 -5.29
N LYS A 400 34.85 -6.99 -5.14
CA LYS A 400 34.97 -5.85 -4.23
C LYS A 400 35.10 -6.29 -2.77
N LEU A 401 34.24 -7.20 -2.33
CA LEU A 401 34.26 -7.73 -0.96
C LEU A 401 35.54 -8.53 -0.70
N GLY A 402 35.92 -9.42 -1.62
CA GLY A 402 37.13 -10.22 -1.54
C GLY A 402 38.40 -9.37 -1.47
N ARG A 403 38.50 -8.33 -2.30
CA ARG A 403 39.61 -7.36 -2.25
C ARG A 403 39.64 -6.61 -0.93
N LEU A 404 38.48 -6.16 -0.43
CA LEU A 404 38.40 -5.44 0.85
C LEU A 404 38.88 -6.30 2.02
N LEU A 405 38.48 -7.58 2.07
CA LEU A 405 38.81 -8.49 3.17
C LEU A 405 40.25 -9.03 3.10
N THR A 406 40.87 -9.02 1.92
CA THR A 406 42.26 -9.52 1.73
C THR A 406 43.31 -8.43 1.74
N ASN A 407 42.91 -7.17 1.48
CA ASN A 407 43.83 -6.05 1.50
C ASN A 407 44.21 -5.67 2.94
N THR A 408 45.47 -5.87 3.29
CA THR A 408 46.02 -5.60 4.63
C THR A 408 46.60 -4.19 4.77
N GLU A 409 46.65 -3.41 3.69
CA GLU A 409 47.31 -2.09 3.69
C GLU A 409 46.40 -0.94 4.16
N GLN A 410 45.07 -1.13 4.16
CA GLN A 410 44.11 -0.10 4.58
C GLN A 410 43.26 -0.60 5.76
N PRO A 411 42.98 0.27 6.77
CA PRO A 411 42.04 -0.08 7.84
C PRO A 411 40.64 -0.28 7.24
N THR A 412 40.13 -1.51 7.29
CA THR A 412 38.79 -1.84 6.81
C THR A 412 37.74 -1.20 7.72
N SER A 413 36.90 -0.31 7.18
CA SER A 413 35.73 0.18 7.91
C SER A 413 34.62 -0.89 7.89
N TRP A 414 33.97 -1.10 9.03
CA TRP A 414 32.85 -2.03 9.11
C TRP A 414 31.70 -1.56 8.22
N GLN A 415 31.53 -0.24 8.08
CA GLN A 415 30.51 0.39 7.24
C GLN A 415 30.68 0.01 5.77
N HIS A 416 31.90 0.05 5.24
CA HIS A 416 32.12 -0.28 3.83
C HIS A 416 31.95 -1.78 3.58
N THR A 417 32.39 -2.62 4.52
CA THR A 417 32.16 -4.07 4.46
C THR A 417 30.66 -4.39 4.52
N GLU A 418 29.93 -3.72 5.41
CA GLU A 418 28.48 -3.86 5.58
C GLU A 418 27.72 -3.41 4.33
N ALA A 419 28.08 -2.30 3.70
CA ALA A 419 27.41 -1.82 2.49
C ALA A 419 27.55 -2.80 1.31
N LEU A 420 28.73 -3.38 1.10
CA LEU A 420 28.93 -4.41 0.07
C LEU A 420 28.12 -5.67 0.36
N LEU A 421 28.09 -6.11 1.62
CA LEU A 421 27.32 -7.27 2.04
C LEU A 421 25.81 -7.02 1.95
N TYR A 422 25.38 -5.79 2.25
CA TYR A 422 24.00 -5.34 2.07
C TYR A 422 23.58 -5.40 0.60
N GLY A 423 24.44 -4.95 -0.31
CA GLY A 423 24.19 -5.10 -1.75
C GLY A 423 23.97 -6.55 -2.18
N PHE A 424 24.73 -7.49 -1.62
CA PHE A 424 24.49 -8.92 -1.81
C PHE A 424 23.17 -9.38 -1.20
N GLN A 425 22.89 -8.98 0.04
CA GLN A 425 21.65 -9.31 0.73
C GLN A 425 20.43 -8.90 -0.09
N SER A 426 20.46 -7.70 -0.68
CA SER A 426 19.38 -7.12 -1.48
C SER A 426 19.01 -7.93 -2.73
N ILE A 427 19.96 -8.69 -3.28
CA ILE A 427 19.77 -9.45 -4.52
C ILE A 427 19.70 -10.96 -4.28
N ALA A 428 20.03 -11.44 -3.08
CA ALA A 428 20.24 -12.86 -2.77
C ALA A 428 19.01 -13.75 -3.01
N GLU A 429 17.79 -13.27 -2.72
CA GLU A 429 16.56 -14.03 -2.94
C GLU A 429 16.12 -14.07 -4.42
N THR A 430 16.71 -13.23 -5.29
CA THR A 430 16.37 -13.14 -6.73
C THR A 430 17.35 -13.93 -7.61
N ILE A 431 18.41 -14.51 -7.04
CA ILE A 431 19.46 -15.19 -7.79
C ILE A 431 18.91 -16.48 -8.40
N ASP A 432 18.99 -16.60 -9.72
CA ASP A 432 18.67 -17.84 -10.42
C ASP A 432 19.70 -18.93 -10.06
N VAL A 433 19.19 -20.10 -9.66
CA VAL A 433 19.93 -21.31 -9.25
C VAL A 433 20.99 -21.71 -10.29
N ASN A 434 20.80 -21.35 -11.55
CA ASN A 434 21.71 -21.63 -12.67
C ASN A 434 23.05 -20.87 -12.63
N TYR A 435 23.16 -19.74 -11.90
CA TYR A 435 24.36 -18.86 -11.90
C TYR A 435 25.20 -18.96 -10.63
N SER A 436 25.28 -20.17 -10.06
CA SER A 436 25.73 -20.41 -8.68
C SER A 436 27.24 -20.30 -8.42
N ASP A 437 28.11 -20.07 -9.41
CA ASP A 437 29.57 -20.16 -9.21
C ASP A 437 30.14 -19.16 -8.18
N VAL A 438 29.49 -18.00 -8.01
CA VAL A 438 29.96 -16.93 -7.10
C VAL A 438 29.52 -17.17 -5.66
N ILE A 439 28.37 -17.83 -5.44
CA ILE A 439 27.74 -17.99 -4.12
C ILE A 439 28.57 -18.83 -3.14
N PRO A 440 29.15 -19.99 -3.52
CA PRO A 440 30.08 -20.72 -2.67
C PRO A 440 31.27 -19.86 -2.25
N GLY A 441 31.78 -19.04 -3.17
CA GLY A 441 32.86 -18.09 -2.90
C GLY A 441 32.46 -17.07 -1.83
N LEU A 442 31.28 -16.46 -1.98
CA LEU A 442 30.73 -15.50 -1.02
C LEU A 442 30.54 -16.15 0.37
N ILE A 443 29.94 -17.33 0.44
CA ILE A 443 29.76 -18.06 1.70
C ILE A 443 31.12 -18.35 2.35
N GLY A 444 32.15 -18.65 1.56
CA GLY A 444 33.52 -18.81 2.06
C GLY A 444 34.16 -17.53 2.60
N LEU A 445 33.68 -16.34 2.18
CA LEU A 445 34.13 -15.05 2.70
C LEU A 445 33.41 -14.64 3.99
N ILE A 446 32.15 -15.02 4.18
CA ILE A 446 31.35 -14.61 5.35
C ILE A 446 32.06 -14.89 6.69
N PRO A 447 32.59 -16.10 6.96
CA PRO A 447 33.32 -16.37 8.21
C PRO A 447 34.61 -15.56 8.41
N ARG A 448 35.13 -14.93 7.35
CA ARG A 448 36.35 -14.10 7.41
C ARG A 448 36.04 -12.64 7.78
N ILE A 449 34.76 -12.25 7.79
CA ILE A 449 34.35 -10.90 8.15
C ILE A 449 34.59 -10.69 9.65
N ASN A 450 35.27 -9.61 10.01
CA ASN A 450 35.47 -9.22 11.40
C ASN A 450 34.19 -8.56 11.96
N ILE A 451 33.35 -9.36 12.62
CA ILE A 451 32.09 -8.91 13.21
C ILE A 451 32.38 -8.11 14.50
N ASN A 452 32.61 -6.81 14.34
CA ASN A 452 32.91 -5.87 15.44
C ASN A 452 31.75 -4.91 15.76
N ASN A 453 30.65 -4.96 15.00
CA ASN A 453 29.54 -4.04 15.07
C ASN A 453 28.20 -4.78 14.87
N VAL A 454 27.14 -4.33 15.56
CA VAL A 454 25.82 -4.97 15.57
C VAL A 454 25.15 -4.91 14.19
N GLN A 455 25.22 -3.77 13.51
CA GLN A 455 24.64 -3.60 12.17
C GLN A 455 25.29 -4.53 11.13
N LEU A 456 26.62 -4.68 11.20
CA LEU A 456 27.34 -5.64 10.35
C LEU A 456 26.93 -7.07 10.69
N ALA A 457 26.80 -7.41 11.98
CA ALA A 457 26.35 -8.74 12.40
C ALA A 457 24.93 -9.06 11.91
N ASP A 458 24.00 -8.10 12.00
CA ASP A 458 22.64 -8.23 11.47
C ASP A 458 22.65 -8.47 9.96
N THR A 459 23.43 -7.70 9.21
CA THR A 459 23.57 -7.84 7.75
C THR A 459 24.13 -9.22 7.37
N VAL A 460 25.11 -9.73 8.13
CA VAL A 460 25.61 -11.10 7.96
C VAL A 460 24.50 -12.12 8.19
N MET A 461 23.73 -12.01 9.27
CA MET A 461 22.63 -12.92 9.56
C MET A 461 21.58 -12.88 8.44
N PHE A 462 21.12 -11.69 8.05
CA PHE A 462 20.13 -11.55 6.99
C PHE A 462 20.62 -12.06 5.64
N THR A 463 21.91 -11.88 5.31
CA THR A 463 22.49 -12.44 4.08
C THR A 463 22.47 -13.97 4.11
N ILE A 464 22.86 -14.59 5.23
CA ILE A 464 22.76 -16.05 5.39
C ILE A 464 21.30 -16.51 5.25
N GLY A 465 20.36 -15.78 5.87
CA GLY A 465 18.95 -16.08 5.81
C GLY A 465 18.36 -15.97 4.41
N ALA A 466 18.81 -14.99 3.62
CA ALA A 466 18.40 -14.82 2.22
C ALA A 466 18.92 -15.96 1.32
N LEU A 467 20.07 -16.55 1.67
CA LEU A 467 20.65 -17.70 0.96
C LEU A 467 20.07 -19.06 1.42
N ALA A 468 19.03 -19.09 2.26
CA ALA A 468 18.52 -20.34 2.83
C ALA A 468 17.99 -21.33 1.78
N GLU A 469 17.30 -20.84 0.74
CA GLU A 469 16.82 -21.69 -0.36
C GLU A 469 18.00 -22.29 -1.13
N TRP A 470 19.01 -21.49 -1.46
CA TRP A 470 20.22 -21.96 -2.12
C TRP A 470 21.00 -22.99 -1.28
N LEU A 471 21.02 -22.83 0.05
CA LEU A 471 21.65 -23.77 0.99
C LEU A 471 20.95 -25.13 1.02
N ALA A 472 19.64 -25.19 0.74
CA ALA A 472 18.92 -26.46 0.64
C ALA A 472 19.43 -27.30 -0.56
N ASP A 473 19.79 -26.65 -1.67
CA ASP A 473 20.39 -27.31 -2.83
C ASP A 473 21.89 -27.63 -2.64
N HIS A 474 22.55 -27.00 -1.66
CA HIS A 474 23.99 -27.16 -1.41
C HIS A 474 24.33 -27.44 0.08
N PRO A 475 23.87 -28.58 0.66
CA PRO A 475 23.95 -28.83 2.10
C PRO A 475 25.36 -28.82 2.70
N VAL A 476 26.40 -29.07 1.90
CA VAL A 476 27.81 -29.05 2.32
C VAL A 476 28.19 -27.71 2.94
N MET A 477 27.59 -26.62 2.45
CA MET A 477 27.89 -25.25 2.89
C MET A 477 27.26 -24.90 4.24
N LEU A 478 26.29 -25.68 4.73
CA LEU A 478 25.66 -25.48 6.06
C LEU A 478 26.70 -25.47 7.19
N SER A 479 27.72 -26.32 7.07
CA SER A 479 28.82 -26.41 8.03
C SER A 479 29.60 -25.10 8.21
N SER A 480 29.59 -24.22 7.20
CA SER A 480 30.30 -22.94 7.21
C SER A 480 29.51 -21.80 7.85
N VAL A 481 28.18 -21.84 7.76
CA VAL A 481 27.29 -20.73 8.19
C VAL A 481 26.56 -21.01 9.49
N LEU A 482 26.15 -22.26 9.74
CA LEU A 482 25.34 -22.62 10.90
C LEU A 482 26.04 -22.30 12.24
N PRO A 483 27.36 -22.51 12.42
CA PRO A 483 28.05 -22.11 13.65
C PRO A 483 27.93 -20.62 13.95
N LEU A 484 27.98 -19.75 12.92
CA LEU A 484 27.83 -18.30 13.09
C LEU A 484 26.42 -17.93 13.56
N VAL A 485 25.40 -18.55 12.98
CA VAL A 485 23.99 -18.33 13.35
C VAL A 485 23.73 -18.77 14.79
N LEU A 486 24.23 -19.96 15.18
CA LEU A 486 24.06 -20.48 16.54
C LEU A 486 24.82 -19.64 17.59
N GLN A 487 26.00 -19.11 17.24
CA GLN A 487 26.72 -18.19 18.11
C GLN A 487 25.96 -16.86 18.28
N ALA A 488 25.41 -16.31 17.19
CA ALA A 488 24.64 -15.07 17.23
C ALA A 488 23.33 -15.19 18.04
N LEU A 489 22.75 -16.39 18.11
CA LEU A 489 21.55 -16.68 18.90
C LEU A 489 21.74 -16.38 20.40
N GLY A 490 22.98 -16.46 20.90
CA GLY A 490 23.34 -16.11 22.27
C GLY A 490 23.42 -14.60 22.56
N ASN A 491 23.30 -13.74 21.54
CA ASN A 491 23.41 -12.29 21.69
C ASN A 491 22.01 -11.63 21.64
N PRO A 492 21.57 -10.94 22.72
CA PRO A 492 20.26 -10.30 22.75
C PRO A 492 20.09 -9.17 21.73
N ASP A 493 21.18 -8.50 21.34
CA ASP A 493 21.14 -7.41 20.36
C ASP A 493 20.87 -7.94 18.94
N LEU A 494 21.20 -9.20 18.67
CA LEU A 494 20.99 -9.88 17.38
C LEU A 494 19.77 -10.81 17.37
N SER A 495 18.88 -10.64 18.36
CA SER A 495 17.74 -11.54 18.60
C SER A 495 16.81 -11.67 17.38
N VAL A 496 16.51 -10.57 16.70
CA VAL A 496 15.60 -10.59 15.53
C VAL A 496 16.25 -11.28 14.34
N SER A 497 17.48 -10.89 14.00
CA SER A 497 18.19 -11.34 12.80
C SER A 497 18.61 -12.81 12.91
N SER A 498 19.19 -13.23 14.04
CA SER A 498 19.64 -14.60 14.27
C SER A 498 18.49 -15.61 14.30
N VAL A 499 17.40 -15.32 15.02
CA VAL A 499 16.23 -16.21 15.10
C VAL A 499 15.51 -16.32 13.77
N SER A 500 15.34 -15.20 13.05
CA SER A 500 14.73 -15.20 11.72
C SER A 500 15.54 -16.04 10.73
N THR A 501 16.87 -15.89 10.76
CA THR A 501 17.81 -16.65 9.93
C THR A 501 17.76 -18.15 10.25
N LEU A 502 17.81 -18.51 11.54
CA LEU A 502 17.69 -19.91 11.96
C LEU A 502 16.35 -20.51 11.51
N LYS A 503 15.25 -19.76 11.62
CA LYS A 503 13.94 -20.20 11.15
C LYS A 503 13.92 -20.45 9.64
N LYS A 504 14.51 -19.56 8.83
CA LYS A 504 14.63 -19.76 7.37
C LYS A 504 15.45 -21.01 7.05
N ILE A 505 16.64 -21.17 7.64
CA ILE A 505 17.48 -22.37 7.46
C ILE A 505 16.74 -23.64 7.86
N CYS A 506 16.07 -23.65 9.02
CA CYS A 506 15.31 -24.81 9.47
C CYS A 506 14.13 -25.15 8.54
N ARG A 507 13.52 -24.16 7.90
CA ARG A 507 12.41 -24.36 6.96
C ARG A 507 12.89 -24.95 5.64
N GLU A 508 13.90 -24.35 5.03
CA GLU A 508 14.39 -24.75 3.69
C GLU A 508 15.25 -26.01 3.74
N CYS A 509 16.16 -26.13 4.72
CA CYS A 509 17.14 -27.21 4.78
C CYS A 509 16.73 -28.38 5.69
N LYS A 510 15.44 -28.50 6.04
CA LYS A 510 14.95 -29.44 7.08
C LYS A 510 15.47 -30.88 6.93
N TYR A 511 15.60 -31.39 5.71
CA TYR A 511 16.03 -32.77 5.43
C TYR A 511 17.54 -33.01 5.61
N ASP A 512 18.36 -31.95 5.51
CA ASP A 512 19.82 -32.02 5.65
C ASP A 512 20.33 -31.57 7.03
N LEU A 513 19.44 -31.04 7.86
CA LEU A 513 19.73 -30.65 9.24
C LEU A 513 19.75 -31.76 10.31
N PRO A 514 19.28 -33.01 10.11
CA PRO A 514 19.36 -34.05 11.15
C PRO A 514 20.73 -34.23 11.82
N PRO A 515 21.88 -34.15 11.11
CA PRO A 515 23.21 -34.23 11.74
C PRO A 515 23.48 -33.10 12.75
N TYR A 516 22.83 -31.94 12.58
CA TYR A 516 23.01 -30.77 13.43
C TYR A 516 21.92 -30.61 14.50
N ALA A 517 20.87 -31.42 14.44
CA ALA A 517 19.66 -31.24 15.23
C ALA A 517 19.92 -31.20 16.74
N THR A 518 20.77 -32.09 17.27
CA THR A 518 21.13 -32.11 18.69
C THR A 518 21.77 -30.79 19.14
N ASN A 519 22.66 -30.22 18.32
CA ASN A 519 23.33 -28.96 18.63
C ASN A 519 22.34 -27.78 18.57
N ILE A 520 21.51 -27.73 17.54
CA ILE A 520 20.50 -26.66 17.37
C ILE A 520 19.51 -26.68 18.55
N VAL A 521 19.00 -27.85 18.93
CA VAL A 521 18.09 -27.99 20.07
C VAL A 521 18.77 -27.56 21.37
N ALA A 522 20.01 -27.98 21.62
CA ALA A 522 20.74 -27.64 22.85
C ALA A 522 20.95 -26.13 22.99
N VAL A 523 21.45 -25.46 21.93
CA VAL A 523 21.66 -24.00 21.95
C VAL A 523 20.34 -23.27 22.11
N SER A 524 19.29 -23.70 21.40
CA SER A 524 17.95 -23.08 21.50
C SER A 524 17.37 -23.19 22.91
N GLN A 525 17.52 -24.35 23.56
CA GLN A 525 17.10 -24.54 24.95
C GLN A 525 17.88 -23.62 25.91
N GLU A 526 19.19 -23.53 25.77
CA GLU A 526 20.03 -22.69 26.62
C GLU A 526 19.61 -21.21 26.54
N VAL A 527 19.39 -20.71 25.31
CA VAL A 527 18.99 -19.34 25.03
C VAL A 527 17.58 -19.03 25.58
N LEU A 528 16.66 -19.99 25.45
CA LEU A 528 15.30 -19.89 26.03
C LEU A 528 15.31 -19.87 27.56
N ILE A 529 16.11 -20.73 28.19
CA ILE A 529 16.26 -20.79 29.65
C ILE A 529 16.86 -19.48 30.19
N LYS A 530 17.86 -18.93 29.49
CA LYS A 530 18.49 -17.64 29.83
C LYS A 530 17.63 -16.41 29.53
N GLN A 531 16.46 -16.58 28.92
CA GLN A 531 15.55 -15.49 28.53
C GLN A 531 16.23 -14.39 27.70
N ILE A 532 17.09 -14.80 26.75
CA ILE A 532 17.83 -13.86 25.89
C ILE A 532 16.88 -13.11 24.94
N HIS A 533 15.84 -13.79 24.47
CA HIS A 533 14.93 -13.30 23.45
C HIS A 533 13.60 -12.80 24.04
N LYS A 534 12.96 -11.85 23.35
CA LYS A 534 11.60 -11.40 23.67
C LYS A 534 10.58 -12.43 23.15
N THR A 535 9.35 -12.35 23.67
CA THR A 535 8.24 -13.28 23.36
C THR A 535 8.11 -13.59 21.87
N SER A 536 8.07 -12.57 20.99
CA SER A 536 7.90 -12.79 19.54
C SER A 536 9.02 -13.63 18.93
N GLN A 537 10.27 -13.40 19.32
CA GLN A 537 11.42 -14.18 18.85
C GLN A 537 11.41 -15.59 19.44
N CYS A 538 10.99 -15.78 20.70
CA CYS A 538 10.78 -17.13 21.23
C CYS A 538 9.75 -17.91 20.39
N MET A 539 8.67 -17.26 19.94
CA MET A 539 7.69 -17.91 19.05
C MET A 539 8.31 -18.34 17.72
N TRP A 540 9.15 -17.49 17.11
CA TRP A 540 9.86 -17.84 15.88
C TRP A 540 10.88 -18.95 16.08
N LEU A 541 11.55 -18.99 17.24
CA LEU A 541 12.46 -20.06 17.59
C LEU A 541 11.73 -21.40 17.74
N MET A 542 10.54 -21.41 18.37
CA MET A 542 9.70 -22.62 18.43
C MET A 542 9.26 -23.09 17.03
N GLN A 543 8.99 -22.16 16.12
CA GLN A 543 8.71 -22.50 14.71
C GLN A 543 9.93 -23.11 14.01
N ALA A 544 11.13 -22.55 14.24
CA ALA A 544 12.38 -23.10 13.70
C ALA A 544 12.62 -24.54 14.20
N LEU A 545 12.37 -24.78 15.49
CA LEU A 545 12.47 -26.12 16.07
C LEU A 545 11.41 -27.07 15.54
N GLY A 546 10.18 -26.61 15.28
CA GLY A 546 9.15 -27.46 14.68
C GLY A 546 9.54 -27.94 13.28
N PHE A 547 10.07 -27.07 12.43
CA PHE A 547 10.61 -27.49 11.12
C PHE A 547 11.78 -28.48 11.25
N LEU A 548 12.75 -28.20 12.14
CA LEU A 548 13.88 -29.10 12.38
C LEU A 548 13.43 -30.49 12.82
N LEU A 549 12.52 -30.55 13.78
CA LEU A 549 12.04 -31.82 14.35
C LEU A 549 11.19 -32.60 13.34
N SER A 550 10.49 -31.93 12.42
CA SER A 550 9.64 -32.59 11.42
C SER A 550 10.38 -33.56 10.50
N ALA A 551 11.70 -33.41 10.34
CA ALA A 551 12.55 -34.25 9.50
C ALA A 551 13.26 -35.38 10.27
N LEU A 552 13.06 -35.49 11.59
CA LEU A 552 13.70 -36.53 12.42
C LEU A 552 12.87 -37.82 12.48
N PRO A 553 13.48 -38.96 12.83
CA PRO A 553 12.74 -40.17 13.18
C PRO A 553 11.81 -39.94 14.38
N VAL A 554 10.65 -40.60 14.39
CA VAL A 554 9.60 -40.42 15.42
C VAL A 554 10.12 -40.56 16.86
N GLU A 555 11.04 -41.50 17.10
CA GLU A 555 11.66 -41.70 18.43
C GLU A 555 12.47 -40.48 18.87
N ASP A 556 13.20 -39.87 17.95
CA ASP A 556 14.00 -38.67 18.18
C ASP A 556 13.13 -37.43 18.35
N ILE A 557 12.03 -37.34 17.60
CA ILE A 557 11.01 -36.29 17.79
C ILE A 557 10.51 -36.35 19.22
N LEU A 558 10.01 -37.50 19.68
CA LEU A 558 9.46 -37.67 21.02
C LEU A 558 10.47 -37.31 22.11
N ARG A 559 11.73 -37.77 21.97
CA ARG A 559 12.81 -37.47 22.92
C ARG A 559 13.10 -35.97 23.01
N ASN A 560 13.29 -35.31 21.87
CA ASN A 560 13.60 -33.88 21.84
C ASN A 560 12.41 -33.04 22.31
N LEU A 561 11.19 -33.42 21.91
CA LEU A 561 9.97 -32.72 22.26
C LEU A 561 9.67 -32.83 23.76
N HIS A 562 9.90 -34.00 24.37
CA HIS A 562 9.82 -34.16 25.82
C HIS A 562 10.84 -33.26 26.54
N SER A 563 12.09 -33.22 26.05
CA SER A 563 13.13 -32.35 26.62
C SER A 563 12.78 -30.85 26.51
N LEU A 564 12.23 -30.42 25.37
CA LEU A 564 11.86 -29.03 25.11
C LEU A 564 10.65 -28.57 25.92
N ILE A 565 9.61 -29.39 26.01
CA ILE A 565 8.31 -28.96 26.53
C ILE A 565 8.17 -29.18 28.04
N THR A 566 8.83 -30.19 28.62
CA THR A 566 8.66 -30.56 30.05
C THR A 566 8.87 -29.40 31.03
N PRO A 567 9.92 -28.56 30.91
CA PRO A 567 10.11 -27.41 31.80
C PRO A 567 8.91 -26.44 31.77
N TYR A 568 8.33 -26.23 30.59
CA TYR A 568 7.19 -25.34 30.40
C TYR A 568 5.87 -25.95 30.89
N ILE A 569 5.68 -27.27 30.76
CA ILE A 569 4.53 -27.96 31.36
C ILE A 569 4.56 -27.83 32.88
N GLN A 570 5.72 -28.08 33.49
CA GLN A 570 5.88 -27.95 34.95
C GLN A 570 5.63 -26.51 35.43
N GLN A 571 6.10 -25.52 34.66
CA GLN A 571 5.82 -24.11 34.95
C GLN A 571 4.33 -23.78 34.79
N LEU A 572 3.68 -24.28 33.73
CA LEU A 572 2.25 -24.07 33.49
C LEU A 572 1.39 -24.75 34.57
N GLU A 573 1.79 -25.93 35.07
CA GLU A 573 1.12 -26.62 36.17
C GLU A 573 1.15 -25.79 37.46
N LYS A 574 2.33 -25.25 37.80
CA LYS A 574 2.47 -24.32 38.94
C LYS A 574 1.58 -23.08 38.77
N LEU A 575 1.61 -22.44 37.60
CA LEU A 575 0.79 -21.26 37.30
C LEU A 575 -0.72 -21.57 37.33
N ALA A 576 -1.10 -22.79 36.93
CA ALA A 576 -2.49 -23.25 36.96
C ALA A 576 -2.99 -23.50 38.39
N ASP A 577 -2.11 -23.73 39.38
CA ASP A 577 -2.47 -23.83 40.80
C ASP A 577 -2.57 -22.49 41.51
N GLU A 578 -1.84 -21.48 41.04
CA GLU A 578 -1.87 -20.14 41.61
C GLU A 578 -3.20 -19.39 41.36
N THR A 579 -3.40 -18.29 42.08
CA THR A 579 -4.57 -17.42 41.92
C THR A 579 -4.43 -16.55 40.66
N PRO A 580 -5.53 -16.28 39.91
CA PRO A 580 -5.48 -15.44 38.73
C PRO A 580 -4.95 -14.04 39.03
N ASN A 581 -3.89 -13.63 38.34
CA ASN A 581 -3.32 -12.28 38.41
C ASN A 581 -2.67 -11.88 37.07
N PRO A 582 -2.44 -10.58 36.81
CA PRO A 582 -1.93 -10.12 35.52
C PRO A 582 -0.55 -10.70 35.13
N SER A 583 0.34 -10.94 36.09
CA SER A 583 1.66 -11.53 35.83
C SER A 583 1.54 -12.99 35.40
N ASN A 584 0.70 -13.75 36.11
CA ASN A 584 0.42 -15.15 35.79
C ASN A 584 -0.26 -15.28 34.42
N LYS A 585 -1.16 -14.35 34.08
CA LYS A 585 -1.78 -14.27 32.76
C LYS A 585 -0.74 -14.20 31.64
N LEU A 586 0.21 -13.26 31.74
CA LEU A 586 1.25 -13.09 30.72
C LEU A 586 2.14 -14.33 30.60
N ALA A 587 2.50 -14.96 31.72
CA ALA A 587 3.29 -16.20 31.71
C ALA A 587 2.53 -17.38 31.08
N ILE A 588 1.24 -17.54 31.40
CA ILE A 588 0.37 -18.57 30.80
C ILE A 588 0.26 -18.34 29.28
N ILE A 589 -0.07 -17.13 28.84
CA ILE A 589 -0.20 -16.80 27.41
C ILE A 589 1.14 -17.06 26.68
N HIS A 590 2.26 -16.70 27.29
CA HIS A 590 3.58 -16.97 26.73
C HIS A 590 3.81 -18.47 26.52
N ILE A 591 3.59 -19.32 27.54
CA ILE A 591 3.79 -20.77 27.44
C ILE A 591 2.85 -21.40 26.39
N LEU A 592 1.56 -21.03 26.42
CA LEU A 592 0.59 -21.50 25.42
C LEU A 592 0.99 -21.09 24.01
N GLY A 593 1.51 -19.87 23.85
CA GLY A 593 2.07 -19.37 22.60
C GLY A 593 3.24 -20.20 22.10
N LEU A 594 4.19 -20.58 22.98
CA LEU A 594 5.34 -21.42 22.60
C LEU A 594 4.88 -22.77 22.04
N LEU A 595 3.92 -23.42 22.72
CA LEU A 595 3.35 -24.71 22.29
C LEU A 595 2.63 -24.58 20.94
N SER A 596 1.75 -23.57 20.81
CA SER A 596 1.03 -23.29 19.56
C SER A 596 1.99 -23.09 18.39
N ASN A 597 3.06 -22.32 18.58
CA ASN A 597 4.03 -22.01 17.53
C ASN A 597 4.90 -23.21 17.15
N LEU A 598 5.26 -24.08 18.11
CA LEU A 598 5.93 -25.34 17.82
C LEU A 598 5.06 -26.24 16.94
N PHE A 599 3.80 -26.43 17.34
CA PHE A 599 2.86 -27.30 16.63
C PHE A 599 2.41 -26.75 15.29
N THR A 600 2.57 -25.44 15.04
CA THR A 600 2.29 -24.83 13.72
C THR A 600 3.21 -25.37 12.61
N THR A 601 4.41 -25.80 12.97
CA THR A 601 5.48 -26.13 12.01
C THR A 601 5.97 -27.57 12.11
N LEU A 602 5.56 -28.30 13.14
CA LEU A 602 5.90 -29.70 13.35
C LEU A 602 4.90 -30.60 12.60
N ASP A 603 5.10 -30.73 11.29
CA ASP A 603 4.28 -31.56 10.40
C ASP A 603 5.07 -32.81 9.97
N ILE A 604 4.65 -33.98 10.46
CA ILE A 604 5.30 -35.26 10.18
C ILE A 604 4.66 -35.94 8.95
N SER A 605 3.45 -35.51 8.54
CA SER A 605 2.66 -36.15 7.49
C SER A 605 3.32 -36.04 6.10
N LYS A 606 4.07 -34.96 5.87
CA LYS A 606 4.78 -34.72 4.60
C LYS A 606 5.98 -35.64 4.33
N GLN A 607 6.43 -36.44 5.30
CA GLN A 607 7.45 -37.46 5.02
C GLN A 607 6.94 -38.56 4.09
N ASP A 608 5.63 -38.82 4.07
CA ASP A 608 5.05 -39.93 3.29
C ASP A 608 4.82 -39.56 1.81
N ASP A 609 4.50 -38.31 1.49
CA ASP A 609 4.12 -37.91 0.11
C ASP A 609 5.30 -37.73 -0.86
N GLU A 610 6.46 -37.22 -0.43
CA GLU A 610 7.62 -37.01 -1.33
C GLU A 610 8.45 -38.27 -1.59
N SER A 611 8.26 -39.33 -0.79
CA SER A 611 8.92 -40.63 -0.99
C SER A 611 8.41 -41.40 -2.23
N ALA A 612 7.36 -40.90 -2.89
CA ALA A 612 6.72 -41.53 -4.04
C ALA A 612 7.29 -41.13 -5.42
N ASP A 613 8.13 -40.09 -5.51
CA ASP A 613 8.59 -39.54 -6.81
C ASP A 613 10.01 -39.99 -7.24
N GLY A 614 10.60 -40.94 -6.51
CA GLY A 614 11.87 -41.59 -6.89
C GLY A 614 11.65 -42.88 -7.67
N SER A 615 12.10 -42.92 -8.93
CA SER A 615 11.95 -44.05 -9.86
C SER A 615 12.59 -45.37 -9.38
N ALA A 616 11.85 -46.20 -8.65
CA ALA A 616 12.05 -47.66 -8.56
C ALA A 616 10.75 -48.34 -8.03
N PRO A 617 10.35 -49.52 -8.54
CA PRO A 617 9.15 -50.19 -8.06
C PRO A 617 9.35 -50.69 -6.61
N PRO A 618 8.42 -50.45 -5.68
CA PRO A 618 8.60 -50.83 -4.29
C PRO A 618 8.50 -52.35 -4.14
N VAL A 619 9.54 -52.95 -3.57
CA VAL A 619 9.47 -54.29 -2.99
C VAL A 619 8.48 -54.21 -1.83
N LYS A 620 7.41 -55.01 -1.89
CA LYS A 620 6.40 -55.18 -0.84
C LYS A 620 7.04 -55.63 0.48
N ALA A 621 7.47 -54.68 1.30
CA ALA A 621 7.45 -54.80 2.75
C ALA A 621 6.24 -53.99 3.22
N THR A 622 5.27 -54.62 3.87
CA THR A 622 4.20 -53.93 4.60
C THR A 622 4.83 -52.88 5.51
N PRO A 623 4.49 -51.58 5.38
CA PRO A 623 4.97 -50.59 6.34
C PRO A 623 4.49 -50.99 7.74
N PRO A 624 5.33 -50.81 8.78
CA PRO A 624 4.87 -50.97 10.16
C PRO A 624 3.64 -50.06 10.39
N PRO A 625 2.70 -50.44 11.25
CA PRO A 625 1.57 -49.57 11.57
C PRO A 625 2.12 -48.21 12.02
N PRO A 626 1.60 -47.09 11.50
CA PRO A 626 2.09 -45.78 11.89
C PRO A 626 1.97 -45.66 13.40
N GLY A 627 3.11 -45.39 14.06
CA GLY A 627 3.11 -45.08 15.48
C GLY A 627 2.23 -43.87 15.77
N PRO A 628 1.78 -43.66 17.01
CA PRO A 628 0.95 -42.51 17.34
C PRO A 628 1.70 -41.22 17.02
N ASN A 629 1.02 -40.28 16.35
CA ASN A 629 1.60 -38.98 16.00
C ASN A 629 2.11 -38.28 17.29
N PRO A 630 3.41 -37.91 17.37
CA PRO A 630 4.02 -37.28 18.54
C PRO A 630 3.27 -36.06 19.08
N VAL A 631 2.71 -35.23 18.19
CA VAL A 631 1.97 -34.03 18.59
C VAL A 631 0.67 -34.41 19.29
N VAL A 632 -0.04 -35.43 18.78
CA VAL A 632 -1.26 -35.94 19.41
C VAL A 632 -0.98 -36.48 20.81
N VAL A 633 0.11 -37.24 20.98
CA VAL A 633 0.50 -37.78 22.30
C VAL A 633 0.72 -36.65 23.31
N VAL A 634 1.38 -35.56 22.89
CA VAL A 634 1.63 -34.43 23.78
C VAL A 634 0.38 -33.61 24.04
N LEU A 635 -0.47 -33.40 23.04
CA LEU A 635 -1.76 -32.76 23.23
C LEU A 635 -2.63 -33.53 24.24
N GLN A 636 -2.67 -34.86 24.16
CA GLN A 636 -3.38 -35.71 25.12
C GLN A 636 -2.82 -35.56 26.54
N GLN A 637 -1.49 -35.50 26.70
CA GLN A 637 -0.85 -35.32 28.00
C GLN A 637 -1.12 -33.93 28.61
N VAL A 638 -1.14 -32.89 27.77
CA VAL A 638 -1.30 -31.49 28.21
C VAL A 638 -2.79 -31.09 28.32
N PHE A 639 -3.72 -31.88 27.75
CA PHE A 639 -5.14 -31.56 27.70
C PHE A 639 -5.77 -31.30 29.08
N ALA A 640 -5.49 -32.17 30.05
CA ALA A 640 -6.01 -32.02 31.41
C ALA A 640 -5.50 -30.73 32.08
N LEU A 641 -4.26 -30.33 31.80
CA LEU A 641 -3.68 -29.08 32.27
C LEU A 641 -4.34 -27.86 31.60
N ILE A 642 -4.63 -27.94 30.29
CA ILE A 642 -5.38 -26.90 29.58
C ILE A 642 -6.77 -26.72 30.18
N GLN A 643 -7.49 -27.81 30.47
CA GLN A 643 -8.79 -27.75 31.14
C GLN A 643 -8.69 -27.09 32.53
N LYS A 644 -7.64 -27.42 33.30
CA LYS A 644 -7.37 -26.79 34.60
C LYS A 644 -7.15 -25.28 34.46
N VAL A 645 -6.41 -24.83 33.45
CA VAL A 645 -6.21 -23.40 33.14
C VAL A 645 -7.54 -22.74 32.77
N LEU A 646 -8.31 -23.32 31.84
CA LEU A 646 -9.60 -22.78 31.41
C LEU A 646 -10.59 -22.65 32.57
N SER A 647 -10.61 -23.60 33.52
CA SER A 647 -11.52 -23.54 34.68
C SER A 647 -11.37 -22.26 35.53
N LYS A 648 -10.16 -21.67 35.56
CA LYS A 648 -9.86 -20.42 36.28
C LYS A 648 -9.93 -19.18 35.39
N TRP A 649 -9.67 -19.34 34.08
CA TRP A 649 -9.46 -18.22 33.14
C TRP A 649 -10.53 -18.11 32.05
N LEU A 650 -11.65 -18.82 32.17
CA LEU A 650 -12.72 -18.82 31.16
C LEU A 650 -13.26 -17.43 30.81
N ASN A 651 -13.20 -16.51 31.77
CA ASN A 651 -13.66 -15.12 31.62
C ASN A 651 -12.64 -14.19 30.94
N ASP A 652 -11.41 -14.63 30.72
CA ASP A 652 -10.36 -13.84 30.09
C ASP A 652 -10.25 -14.20 28.61
N SER A 653 -10.63 -13.26 27.73
CA SER A 653 -10.63 -13.49 26.29
C SER A 653 -9.25 -13.81 25.73
N GLN A 654 -8.17 -13.23 26.27
CA GLN A 654 -6.81 -13.45 25.74
C GLN A 654 -6.28 -14.84 26.09
N VAL A 655 -6.60 -15.35 27.28
CA VAL A 655 -6.21 -16.71 27.68
C VAL A 655 -7.01 -17.74 26.87
N VAL A 656 -8.31 -17.52 26.72
CA VAL A 656 -9.17 -18.39 25.90
C VAL A 656 -8.70 -18.42 24.44
N GLU A 657 -8.39 -17.27 23.86
CA GLU A 657 -7.84 -17.17 22.50
C GLU A 657 -6.50 -17.90 22.37
N ALA A 658 -5.59 -17.76 23.34
CA ALA A 658 -4.32 -18.50 23.35
C ALA A 658 -4.51 -20.03 23.41
N VAL A 659 -5.50 -20.51 24.17
CA VAL A 659 -5.86 -21.95 24.21
C VAL A 659 -6.44 -22.39 22.87
N CYS A 660 -7.40 -21.64 22.31
CA CYS A 660 -7.96 -21.93 20.99
C CYS A 660 -6.87 -21.97 19.92
N ALA A 661 -5.89 -21.06 19.97
CA ALA A 661 -4.77 -21.00 19.02
C ALA A 661 -3.86 -22.23 19.05
N ILE A 662 -3.69 -22.91 20.19
CA ILE A 662 -2.96 -24.20 20.24
C ILE A 662 -3.67 -25.22 19.35
N PHE A 663 -4.96 -25.41 19.56
CA PHE A 663 -5.74 -26.40 18.83
C PHE A 663 -5.93 -26.00 17.37
N GLU A 664 -6.17 -24.72 17.09
CA GLU A 664 -6.28 -24.21 15.73
C GLU A 664 -5.03 -24.53 14.90
N LYS A 665 -3.85 -24.20 15.44
CA LYS A 665 -2.58 -24.48 14.75
C LYS A 665 -2.31 -25.98 14.64
N SER A 666 -2.63 -26.75 15.67
CA SER A 666 -2.45 -28.21 15.66
C SER A 666 -3.37 -28.89 14.63
N VAL A 667 -4.65 -28.49 14.57
CA VAL A 667 -5.64 -28.99 13.61
C VAL A 667 -5.22 -28.68 12.19
N LYS A 668 -4.73 -27.46 11.92
CA LYS A 668 -4.21 -27.06 10.59
C LYS A 668 -2.97 -27.84 10.16
N THR A 669 -2.14 -28.25 11.12
CA THR A 669 -0.87 -28.93 10.84
C THR A 669 -1.07 -30.43 10.67
N LEU A 670 -1.89 -31.04 11.54
CA LEU A 670 -2.10 -32.49 11.57
C LEU A 670 -3.23 -32.96 10.65
N LEU A 671 -4.17 -32.08 10.30
CA LEU A 671 -5.34 -32.40 9.49
C LEU A 671 -6.08 -33.65 10.05
N HIS A 672 -6.11 -34.74 9.28
CA HIS A 672 -6.78 -35.99 9.63
C HIS A 672 -6.14 -36.72 10.83
N ASP A 673 -4.83 -36.55 11.04
CA ASP A 673 -4.12 -37.14 12.19
C ASP A 673 -4.60 -36.57 13.54
N PHE A 674 -5.32 -35.45 13.53
CA PHE A 674 -5.93 -34.86 14.73
C PHE A 674 -7.18 -35.64 15.21
N ALA A 675 -7.69 -36.61 14.43
CA ALA A 675 -8.91 -37.37 14.74
C ALA A 675 -9.05 -37.86 16.20
N PRO A 676 -7.98 -38.37 16.88
CA PRO A 676 -8.09 -38.83 18.27
C PRO A 676 -8.48 -37.74 19.29
N MET A 677 -8.28 -36.46 18.96
CA MET A 677 -8.59 -35.32 19.84
C MET A 677 -9.96 -34.70 19.60
N VAL A 678 -10.66 -35.08 18.52
CA VAL A 678 -11.90 -34.41 18.06
C VAL A 678 -13.02 -34.43 19.10
N SER A 679 -13.23 -35.56 19.78
CA SER A 679 -14.29 -35.67 20.80
C SER A 679 -14.01 -34.75 22.00
N GLN A 680 -12.78 -34.81 22.51
CA GLN A 680 -12.37 -34.02 23.69
C GLN A 680 -12.42 -32.52 23.38
N LEU A 681 -11.95 -32.12 22.19
CA LEU A 681 -11.97 -30.72 21.76
C LEU A 681 -13.40 -30.22 21.57
N SER A 682 -14.28 -31.02 20.96
CA SER A 682 -15.69 -30.65 20.74
C SER A 682 -16.43 -30.40 22.05
N GLU A 683 -16.23 -31.25 23.05
CA GLU A 683 -16.82 -31.08 24.39
C GLU A 683 -16.31 -29.81 25.07
N MET A 684 -14.99 -29.58 25.04
CA MET A 684 -14.36 -28.40 25.63
C MET A 684 -14.88 -27.11 24.98
N LEU A 685 -14.90 -27.04 23.64
CA LEU A 685 -15.40 -25.87 22.90
C LEU A 685 -16.87 -25.61 23.18
N GLY A 686 -17.70 -26.66 23.28
CA GLY A 686 -19.11 -26.54 23.60
C GLY A 686 -19.34 -25.93 24.99
N GLN A 687 -18.58 -26.39 26.00
CA GLN A 687 -18.64 -25.84 27.36
C GLN A 687 -18.15 -24.39 27.40
N MET A 688 -17.04 -24.10 26.71
CA MET A 688 -16.48 -22.75 26.65
C MET A 688 -17.46 -21.77 26.01
N TYR A 689 -17.98 -22.10 24.82
CA TYR A 689 -18.86 -21.21 24.06
C TYR A 689 -20.21 -20.99 24.74
N SER A 690 -20.75 -22.02 25.40
CA SER A 690 -21.99 -21.90 26.18
C SER A 690 -21.85 -20.98 27.38
N THR A 691 -20.64 -20.88 27.95
CA THR A 691 -20.38 -20.01 29.09
C THR A 691 -20.05 -18.59 28.64
N ILE A 692 -19.08 -18.44 27.72
CA ILE A 692 -18.64 -17.17 27.16
C ILE A 692 -18.43 -17.33 25.65
N PRO A 693 -19.38 -16.85 24.83
CA PRO A 693 -19.30 -16.90 23.38
C PRO A 693 -18.13 -16.06 22.85
N GLN A 694 -17.22 -16.68 22.10
CA GLN A 694 -16.07 -16.01 21.46
C GLN A 694 -15.88 -16.45 20.01
N ALA A 695 -15.44 -15.55 19.15
CA ALA A 695 -15.23 -15.83 17.73
C ALA A 695 -14.19 -16.93 17.47
N SER A 696 -13.15 -17.03 18.30
CA SER A 696 -12.10 -18.05 18.18
C SER A 696 -12.63 -19.49 18.22
N ALA A 697 -13.69 -19.74 19.01
CA ALA A 697 -14.34 -21.05 19.06
C ALA A 697 -15.19 -21.34 17.82
N LEU A 698 -15.82 -20.32 17.21
CA LEU A 698 -16.52 -20.43 15.93
C LEU A 698 -15.52 -20.80 14.81
N ASP A 699 -14.39 -20.12 14.76
CA ASP A 699 -13.35 -20.38 13.76
C ASP A 699 -12.74 -21.77 13.89
N LEU A 700 -12.50 -22.24 15.12
CA LEU A 700 -12.01 -23.58 15.35
C LEU A 700 -13.05 -24.65 15.00
N THR A 701 -14.33 -24.41 15.33
CA THR A 701 -15.44 -25.27 14.90
C THR A 701 -15.52 -25.36 13.38
N ARG A 702 -15.41 -24.22 12.68
CA ARG A 702 -15.38 -24.15 11.21
C ARG A 702 -14.23 -24.98 10.63
N GLN A 703 -13.04 -24.92 11.23
CA GLN A 703 -11.89 -25.71 10.77
C GLN A 703 -12.10 -27.21 10.99
N MET A 704 -12.65 -27.60 12.13
CA MET A 704 -13.01 -29.00 12.40
C MET A 704 -14.05 -29.51 11.40
N VAL A 705 -15.07 -28.71 11.08
CA VAL A 705 -16.04 -29.03 10.03
C VAL A 705 -15.36 -29.19 8.67
N HIS A 706 -14.48 -28.26 8.29
CA HIS A 706 -13.78 -28.31 6.99
C HIS A 706 -12.95 -29.59 6.82
N ILE A 707 -12.24 -30.04 7.85
CA ILE A 707 -11.34 -31.21 7.77
C ILE A 707 -12.14 -32.53 7.86
N PHE A 708 -13.04 -32.64 8.82
CA PHE A 708 -13.68 -33.91 9.17
C PHE A 708 -15.08 -34.10 8.57
N ALA A 709 -15.57 -33.19 7.71
CA ALA A 709 -16.91 -33.31 7.10
C ALA A 709 -17.14 -34.62 6.33
N SER A 710 -16.08 -35.20 5.75
CA SER A 710 -16.16 -36.45 5.00
C SER A 710 -15.99 -37.72 5.86
N GLU A 711 -15.59 -37.58 7.12
CA GLU A 711 -15.29 -38.70 8.02
C GLU A 711 -16.46 -39.08 8.91
N THR A 712 -17.14 -40.18 8.58
CA THR A 712 -18.36 -40.60 9.29
C THR A 712 -18.13 -40.93 10.76
N ASP A 713 -16.94 -41.39 11.12
CA ASP A 713 -16.64 -41.90 12.46
C ASP A 713 -16.28 -40.78 13.45
N HIS A 714 -15.70 -39.68 12.94
CA HIS A 714 -15.20 -38.56 13.75
C HIS A 714 -16.08 -37.31 13.68
N PHE A 715 -17.00 -37.22 12.71
CA PHE A 715 -17.89 -36.07 12.56
C PHE A 715 -19.03 -35.92 13.61
N PRO A 716 -19.60 -36.97 14.24
CA PRO A 716 -20.75 -36.80 15.13
C PRO A 716 -20.55 -35.80 16.29
N PRO A 717 -19.40 -35.77 17.00
CA PRO A 717 -19.12 -34.73 18.02
C PRO A 717 -19.07 -33.32 17.44
N ILE A 718 -18.54 -33.15 16.22
CA ILE A 718 -18.42 -31.85 15.54
C ILE A 718 -19.81 -31.34 15.15
N LYS A 719 -20.68 -32.23 14.67
CA LYS A 719 -22.08 -31.88 14.37
C LYS A 719 -22.80 -31.37 15.61
N ALA A 720 -22.66 -32.05 16.74
CA ALA A 720 -23.25 -31.61 18.01
C ALA A 720 -22.71 -30.24 18.45
N LEU A 721 -21.40 -30.00 18.30
CA LEU A 721 -20.78 -28.70 18.55
C LEU A 721 -21.34 -27.61 17.64
N PHE A 722 -21.46 -27.87 16.33
CA PHE A 722 -22.00 -26.93 15.37
C PHE A 722 -23.44 -26.51 15.70
N GLU A 723 -24.30 -27.48 16.05
CA GLU A 723 -25.69 -27.23 16.46
C GLU A 723 -25.75 -26.36 17.74
N LEU A 724 -24.93 -26.69 18.74
CA LEU A 724 -24.84 -25.96 20.00
C LEU A 724 -24.39 -24.51 19.77
N VAL A 725 -23.27 -24.34 19.08
CA VAL A 725 -22.66 -23.03 18.81
C VAL A 725 -23.65 -22.15 18.02
N THR A 726 -24.28 -22.70 16.97
CA THR A 726 -25.29 -21.99 16.19
C THR A 726 -26.48 -21.55 17.04
N SER A 727 -26.99 -22.43 17.90
CA SER A 727 -28.12 -22.10 18.80
C SER A 727 -27.78 -20.94 19.74
N VAL A 728 -26.58 -20.96 20.33
CA VAL A 728 -26.11 -19.90 21.22
C VAL A 728 -25.91 -18.58 20.45
N THR A 729 -25.25 -18.62 19.29
CA THR A 729 -25.02 -17.43 18.46
C THR A 729 -26.34 -16.77 18.02
N LEU A 730 -27.34 -17.56 17.59
CA LEU A 730 -28.65 -17.04 17.18
C LEU A 730 -29.39 -16.37 18.34
N SER A 731 -29.30 -16.91 19.56
CA SER A 731 -29.89 -16.29 20.75
C SER A 731 -29.27 -14.92 21.05
N ILE A 732 -27.95 -14.79 20.88
CA ILE A 732 -27.23 -13.51 21.05
C ILE A 732 -27.61 -12.53 19.94
N PHE A 733 -27.68 -12.99 18.69
CA PHE A 733 -28.01 -12.13 17.55
C PHE A 733 -29.43 -11.54 17.66
N GLN A 734 -30.38 -12.26 18.24
CA GLN A 734 -31.73 -11.71 18.50
C GLN A 734 -31.73 -10.52 19.47
N GLN A 735 -30.68 -10.34 20.27
CA GLN A 735 -30.54 -9.27 21.27
C GLN A 735 -29.76 -8.05 20.75
N GLY A 736 -29.18 -8.10 19.54
CA GLY A 736 -28.36 -7.01 18.98
C GLY A 736 -28.52 -6.82 17.46
N ARG A 737 -28.32 -5.60 16.95
CA ARG A 737 -28.17 -5.35 15.50
C ARG A 737 -26.72 -5.66 15.10
N GLY A 738 -26.44 -6.91 14.71
CA GLY A 738 -25.14 -7.30 14.14
C GLY A 738 -25.01 -6.95 12.64
N PRO A 739 -23.78 -6.81 12.11
CA PRO A 739 -23.53 -6.57 10.69
C PRO A 739 -23.90 -7.80 9.84
N ALA A 740 -24.55 -7.56 8.71
CA ALA A 740 -24.96 -8.58 7.75
C ALA A 740 -23.84 -8.84 6.72
N GLU A 741 -22.85 -9.65 7.08
CA GLU A 741 -21.85 -10.19 6.15
C GLU A 741 -21.80 -11.72 6.29
N ALA A 742 -22.90 -12.42 5.94
CA ALA A 742 -22.91 -13.87 5.79
C ALA A 742 -24.16 -14.29 4.98
N GLY A 743 -24.07 -14.22 3.65
CA GLY A 743 -25.18 -14.63 2.78
C GLY A 743 -24.78 -15.10 1.38
N THR A 744 -23.56 -14.79 0.93
CA THR A 744 -23.09 -15.13 -0.42
C THR A 744 -22.72 -16.60 -0.59
N GLU A 745 -22.22 -17.26 0.45
CA GLU A 745 -21.70 -18.64 0.39
C GLU A 745 -22.80 -19.71 0.46
N LEU A 746 -23.97 -19.40 1.01
CA LEU A 746 -25.08 -20.37 1.15
C LEU A 746 -25.95 -20.46 -0.13
N LEU A 747 -26.07 -19.36 -0.87
CA LEU A 747 -26.94 -19.27 -2.06
C LEU A 747 -26.66 -20.30 -3.17
N PRO A 748 -25.40 -20.70 -3.45
CA PRO A 748 -25.10 -21.76 -4.41
C PRO A 748 -25.69 -23.13 -4.04
N HIS A 749 -25.87 -23.43 -2.75
CA HIS A 749 -26.34 -24.73 -2.27
C HIS A 749 -27.86 -24.81 -2.11
N CYS A 750 -28.60 -23.75 -2.47
CA CYS A 750 -30.06 -23.70 -2.31
C CYS A 750 -30.81 -24.75 -3.14
N LEU A 751 -30.24 -25.20 -4.27
CA LEU A 751 -30.85 -26.24 -5.09
C LEU A 751 -30.64 -27.65 -4.51
N ASP A 752 -29.55 -27.85 -3.78
CA ASP A 752 -29.14 -29.16 -3.25
C ASP A 752 -29.66 -29.40 -1.82
N VAL A 753 -30.05 -28.34 -1.10
CA VAL A 753 -30.49 -28.39 0.30
C VAL A 753 -31.96 -27.92 0.42
N PRO A 754 -32.95 -28.84 0.49
CA PRO A 754 -34.37 -28.47 0.46
C PRO A 754 -34.86 -27.50 1.55
N PRO A 755 -34.38 -27.55 2.81
CA PRO A 755 -34.71 -26.54 3.82
C PRO A 755 -34.23 -25.13 3.43
N LEU A 756 -33.05 -25.03 2.82
CA LEU A 756 -32.47 -23.78 2.36
C LEU A 756 -33.24 -23.22 1.16
N ALA A 757 -33.69 -24.08 0.24
CA ALA A 757 -34.58 -23.71 -0.86
C ALA A 757 -35.87 -23.03 -0.36
N ARG A 758 -36.46 -23.55 0.74
CA ARG A 758 -37.67 -22.99 1.35
C ARG A 758 -37.45 -21.60 1.91
N VAL A 759 -36.36 -21.40 2.68
CA VAL A 759 -36.02 -20.07 3.23
C VAL A 759 -35.80 -19.05 2.11
N VAL A 760 -35.07 -19.43 1.05
CA VAL A 760 -34.87 -18.51 -0.09
C VAL A 760 -36.18 -18.21 -0.82
N GLN A 761 -37.10 -19.17 -0.95
CA GLN A 761 -38.41 -18.93 -1.56
C GLN A 761 -39.29 -18.01 -0.71
N GLU A 762 -39.28 -18.17 0.62
CA GLU A 762 -40.12 -17.40 1.56
C GLU A 762 -39.56 -15.98 1.81
N ASP A 763 -38.26 -15.86 2.07
CA ASP A 763 -37.62 -14.62 2.53
C ASP A 763 -36.68 -13.97 1.50
N GLY A 764 -36.44 -14.59 0.35
CA GLY A 764 -35.48 -14.10 -0.65
C GLY A 764 -35.78 -12.70 -1.20
N LYS A 765 -37.05 -12.28 -1.18
CA LYS A 765 -37.44 -10.91 -1.51
C LYS A 765 -36.88 -9.88 -0.53
N LEU A 766 -36.88 -10.19 0.78
CA LEU A 766 -36.32 -9.31 1.81
C LEU A 766 -34.81 -9.13 1.62
N LEU A 767 -34.11 -10.21 1.25
CA LEU A 767 -32.69 -10.16 0.90
C LEU A 767 -32.44 -9.21 -0.28
N VAL A 768 -33.21 -9.34 -1.37
CA VAL A 768 -33.09 -8.43 -2.54
C VAL A 768 -33.35 -6.98 -2.16
N GLN A 769 -34.36 -6.72 -1.31
CA GLN A 769 -34.66 -5.35 -0.84
C GLN A 769 -33.51 -4.77 -0.01
N ALA A 770 -32.96 -5.52 0.95
CA ALA A 770 -31.85 -5.08 1.77
C ALA A 770 -30.59 -4.80 0.93
N VAL A 771 -30.31 -5.64 -0.08
CA VAL A 771 -29.22 -5.43 -1.03
C VAL A 771 -29.43 -4.14 -1.84
N LEU A 772 -30.63 -3.92 -2.36
CA LEU A 772 -30.96 -2.70 -3.10
C LEU A 772 -30.89 -1.44 -2.23
N GLU A 773 -31.27 -1.50 -0.95
CA GLU A 773 -31.11 -0.40 0.00
C GLU A 773 -29.62 -0.08 0.25
N GLY A 774 -28.79 -1.11 0.41
CA GLY A 774 -27.34 -0.97 0.52
C GLY A 774 -26.73 -0.28 -0.71
N ILE A 775 -27.12 -0.74 -1.91
CA ILE A 775 -26.69 -0.16 -3.19
C ILE A 775 -27.23 1.28 -3.36
N GLY A 776 -28.45 1.55 -2.90
CA GLY A 776 -29.11 2.86 -2.97
C GLY A 776 -28.45 3.97 -2.17
N GLY A 777 -27.68 3.62 -1.15
CA GLY A 777 -27.07 4.60 -0.25
C GLY A 777 -26.97 4.16 1.21
N GLY A 778 -27.69 3.10 1.60
CA GLY A 778 -27.81 2.65 2.99
C GLY A 778 -26.54 1.99 3.58
N ALA A 779 -25.58 1.60 2.73
CA ALA A 779 -24.33 0.97 3.13
C ALA A 779 -23.10 1.77 2.67
N SER A 780 -21.91 1.42 3.15
CA SER A 780 -20.65 1.96 2.63
C SER A 780 -20.39 1.47 1.20
N ARG A 781 -19.71 2.29 0.39
CA ARG A 781 -19.33 1.97 -1.00
C ARG A 781 -18.38 0.76 -1.11
N ASN A 782 -17.60 0.49 -0.05
CA ASN A 782 -16.64 -0.62 -0.01
C ASN A 782 -17.34 -2.00 -0.05
N LEU A 783 -18.64 -2.05 0.22
CA LEU A 783 -19.44 -3.29 0.26
C LEU A 783 -20.14 -3.59 -1.08
N MET A 784 -20.03 -2.73 -2.10
CA MET A 784 -20.76 -2.91 -3.36
C MET A 784 -20.37 -4.19 -4.11
N ASP A 785 -19.09 -4.56 -4.02
CA ASP A 785 -18.59 -5.80 -4.59
C ASP A 785 -19.31 -7.01 -3.97
N GLN A 786 -19.47 -7.03 -2.64
CA GLN A 786 -20.16 -8.11 -1.92
C GLN A 786 -21.65 -8.18 -2.29
N PHE A 787 -22.34 -7.04 -2.34
CA PHE A 787 -23.74 -6.98 -2.78
C PHE A 787 -23.93 -7.44 -4.22
N ALA A 788 -22.98 -7.11 -5.10
CA ALA A 788 -22.96 -7.63 -6.47
C ALA A 788 -22.79 -9.15 -6.51
N GLU A 789 -22.03 -9.75 -5.59
CA GLU A 789 -21.92 -11.20 -5.50
C GLU A 789 -23.24 -11.86 -5.07
N VAL A 790 -23.99 -11.24 -4.14
CA VAL A 790 -25.33 -11.72 -3.77
C VAL A 790 -26.27 -11.72 -4.99
N LEU A 791 -26.32 -10.60 -5.73
CA LEU A 791 -27.15 -10.50 -6.93
C LEU A 791 -26.72 -11.48 -8.02
N PHE A 792 -25.42 -11.66 -8.22
CA PHE A 792 -24.88 -12.65 -9.15
C PHE A 792 -25.27 -14.08 -8.77
N SER A 793 -25.11 -14.45 -7.49
CA SER A 793 -25.50 -15.77 -6.97
C SER A 793 -27.00 -16.02 -7.10
N LEU A 794 -27.85 -15.03 -6.80
CA LEU A 794 -29.30 -15.12 -7.03
C LEU A 794 -29.64 -15.24 -8.51
N ASN A 795 -28.93 -14.54 -9.40
CA ASN A 795 -29.17 -14.59 -10.83
C ASN A 795 -28.80 -15.97 -11.41
N LYS A 796 -27.70 -16.55 -10.95
CA LYS A 796 -27.22 -17.85 -11.38
C LYS A 796 -28.10 -19.00 -10.89
N ASN A 797 -28.51 -18.98 -9.62
CA ASN A 797 -29.17 -20.13 -8.98
C ASN A 797 -30.69 -19.97 -8.82
N CYS A 798 -31.20 -18.74 -8.77
CA CYS A 798 -32.61 -18.42 -8.47
C CYS A 798 -33.22 -17.44 -9.49
N PHE A 799 -32.84 -17.55 -10.77
CA PHE A 799 -33.19 -16.58 -11.82
C PHE A 799 -34.67 -16.18 -11.86
N SER A 800 -35.57 -17.18 -11.89
CA SER A 800 -37.01 -16.96 -12.02
C SER A 800 -37.58 -16.14 -10.86
N LEU A 801 -37.10 -16.40 -9.64
CA LEU A 801 -37.48 -15.67 -8.44
C LEU A 801 -36.85 -14.27 -8.42
N LEU A 802 -35.56 -14.15 -8.74
CA LEU A 802 -34.87 -12.86 -8.82
C LEU A 802 -35.55 -11.91 -9.81
N ALA A 803 -35.97 -12.40 -10.97
CA ALA A 803 -36.67 -11.59 -11.97
C ALA A 803 -37.98 -10.99 -11.44
N VAL A 804 -38.72 -11.75 -10.63
CA VAL A 804 -39.94 -11.26 -9.97
C VAL A 804 -39.58 -10.28 -8.86
N TRP A 805 -38.64 -10.64 -7.98
CA TRP A 805 -38.26 -9.80 -6.83
C TRP A 805 -37.64 -8.47 -7.22
N LEU A 806 -36.74 -8.41 -8.22
CA LEU A 806 -36.17 -7.15 -8.71
C LEU A 806 -37.24 -6.22 -9.28
N LYS A 807 -38.19 -6.78 -10.05
CA LYS A 807 -39.29 -6.02 -10.62
C LYS A 807 -40.18 -5.43 -9.53
N GLU A 808 -40.57 -6.23 -8.54
CA GLU A 808 -41.40 -5.78 -7.43
C GLU A 808 -40.68 -4.81 -6.50
N ALA A 809 -39.38 -5.04 -6.23
CA ALA A 809 -38.61 -4.20 -5.32
C ALA A 809 -38.31 -2.82 -5.91
N LEU A 810 -38.13 -2.69 -7.22
CA LEU A 810 -37.82 -1.41 -7.88
C LEU A 810 -39.07 -0.59 -8.27
N GLN A 811 -40.27 -1.17 -8.18
CA GLN A 811 -41.53 -0.48 -8.50
C GLN A 811 -41.81 0.79 -7.67
N PRO A 812 -41.57 0.80 -6.33
CA PRO A 812 -41.87 1.99 -5.52
C PRO A 812 -41.11 3.25 -6.00
N PRO A 813 -41.79 4.40 -6.14
CA PRO A 813 -41.13 5.65 -6.50
C PRO A 813 -40.14 6.06 -5.40
N GLY A 814 -38.97 6.55 -5.80
CA GLY A 814 -37.92 6.95 -4.86
C GLY A 814 -37.12 5.82 -4.20
N PHE A 815 -37.35 4.55 -4.55
CA PHE A 815 -36.55 3.40 -4.12
C PHE A 815 -35.71 2.83 -5.27
N PRO A 816 -34.43 2.45 -5.08
CA PRO A 816 -33.63 2.57 -3.85
C PRO A 816 -33.06 3.97 -3.58
N SER A 817 -33.27 4.95 -4.47
CA SER A 817 -32.91 6.35 -4.26
C SER A 817 -33.93 7.29 -4.93
N SER A 818 -34.07 8.51 -4.42
CA SER A 818 -34.90 9.56 -5.04
C SER A 818 -34.26 10.17 -6.30
N ARG A 819 -33.00 9.84 -6.58
CA ARG A 819 -32.21 10.44 -7.68
C ARG A 819 -32.25 9.65 -8.99
N ILE A 820 -32.79 8.43 -8.97
CA ILE A 820 -32.81 7.52 -10.12
C ILE A 820 -34.15 7.59 -10.86
N THR A 821 -34.08 7.60 -12.19
CA THR A 821 -35.27 7.62 -13.05
C THR A 821 -35.86 6.20 -13.24
N PRO A 822 -37.14 6.07 -13.63
CA PRO A 822 -37.72 4.78 -13.97
C PRO A 822 -36.92 4.03 -15.05
N GLU A 823 -36.43 4.75 -16.06
CA GLU A 823 -35.60 4.18 -17.14
C GLU A 823 -34.27 3.62 -16.62
N GLN A 824 -33.62 4.32 -15.67
CA GLN A 824 -32.38 3.83 -15.05
C GLN A 824 -32.62 2.58 -14.19
N LYS A 825 -33.77 2.49 -13.50
CA LYS A 825 -34.17 1.29 -12.75
C LYS A 825 -34.40 0.10 -13.69
N ASP A 826 -35.13 0.32 -14.78
CA ASP A 826 -35.42 -0.70 -15.77
C ASP A 826 -34.13 -1.19 -16.45
N ASN A 827 -33.23 -0.26 -16.79
CA ASN A 827 -31.93 -0.58 -17.37
C ASN A 827 -31.08 -1.42 -16.40
N PHE A 828 -30.96 -1.01 -15.13
CA PHE A 828 -30.25 -1.78 -14.11
C PHE A 828 -30.82 -3.20 -13.95
N SER A 829 -32.15 -3.34 -13.81
CA SER A 829 -32.82 -4.63 -13.71
C SER A 829 -32.54 -5.52 -14.91
N GLN A 830 -32.62 -4.97 -16.14
CA GLN A 830 -32.33 -5.71 -17.37
C GLN A 830 -30.86 -6.14 -17.45
N GLN A 831 -29.91 -5.27 -17.09
CA GLN A 831 -28.49 -5.59 -17.12
C GLN A 831 -28.15 -6.70 -16.11
N ILE A 832 -28.66 -6.61 -14.88
CA ILE A 832 -28.48 -7.66 -13.86
C ILE A 832 -29.04 -9.00 -14.35
N LEU A 833 -30.27 -9.03 -14.88
CA LEU A 833 -30.90 -10.28 -15.33
C LEU A 833 -30.23 -10.89 -16.58
N ARG A 834 -29.51 -10.11 -17.38
CA ARG A 834 -28.75 -10.60 -18.55
C ARG A 834 -27.44 -11.28 -18.15
N GLU A 835 -26.76 -10.77 -17.13
CA GLU A 835 -25.40 -11.17 -16.79
C GLU A 835 -25.35 -12.36 -15.80
N ARG A 836 -25.49 -13.57 -16.33
CA ARG A 836 -25.55 -14.82 -15.53
C ARG A 836 -24.20 -15.50 -15.28
N VAL A 837 -23.16 -15.10 -16.00
CA VAL A 837 -21.86 -15.81 -16.01
C VAL A 837 -20.71 -14.86 -15.66
N ASN A 838 -20.79 -13.59 -16.05
CA ASN A 838 -19.72 -12.63 -15.85
C ASN A 838 -19.86 -11.86 -14.52
N LYS A 839 -19.23 -12.39 -13.46
CA LYS A 839 -19.20 -11.77 -12.12
C LYS A 839 -18.64 -10.34 -12.15
N ARG A 840 -17.57 -10.09 -12.93
CA ARG A 840 -16.95 -8.76 -13.04
C ARG A 840 -17.92 -7.75 -13.63
N ARG A 841 -18.67 -8.14 -14.66
CA ARG A 841 -19.66 -7.27 -15.27
C ARG A 841 -20.79 -6.90 -14.30
N VAL A 842 -21.27 -7.84 -13.49
CA VAL A 842 -22.27 -7.54 -12.44
C VAL A 842 -21.74 -6.55 -11.41
N LYS A 843 -20.46 -6.66 -11.02
CA LYS A 843 -19.80 -5.67 -10.14
C LYS A 843 -19.80 -4.28 -10.78
N ASP A 844 -19.40 -4.17 -12.05
CA ASP A 844 -19.39 -2.89 -12.78
C ASP A 844 -20.79 -2.26 -12.83
N ILE A 845 -21.82 -3.06 -13.13
CA ILE A 845 -23.22 -2.62 -13.17
C ILE A 845 -23.69 -2.08 -11.81
N VAL A 846 -23.36 -2.79 -10.72
CA VAL A 846 -23.72 -2.37 -9.35
C VAL A 846 -22.96 -1.11 -8.95
N LYS A 847 -21.66 -1.01 -9.28
CA LYS A 847 -20.84 0.19 -9.04
C LYS A 847 -21.42 1.39 -9.78
N GLU A 848 -21.74 1.25 -11.06
CA GLU A 848 -22.34 2.31 -11.86
C GLU A 848 -23.70 2.76 -11.29
N PHE A 849 -24.55 1.79 -10.92
CA PHE A 849 -25.87 2.07 -10.37
C PHE A 849 -25.82 2.72 -8.97
N THR A 850 -24.92 2.31 -8.07
CA THR A 850 -24.77 2.99 -6.77
C THR A 850 -24.30 4.43 -6.95
N LEU A 851 -23.45 4.70 -7.94
CA LEU A 851 -22.98 6.05 -8.23
C LEU A 851 -24.14 6.92 -8.72
N LEU A 852 -25.06 6.38 -9.54
CA LEU A 852 -26.28 7.07 -9.93
C LEU A 852 -27.18 7.34 -8.71
N CYS A 853 -27.42 6.33 -7.87
CA CYS A 853 -28.22 6.46 -6.64
C CYS A 853 -27.68 7.53 -5.68
N ARG A 854 -26.36 7.66 -5.58
CA ARG A 854 -25.67 8.62 -4.71
C ARG A 854 -25.37 9.97 -5.39
N GLY A 855 -25.71 10.13 -6.67
CA GLY A 855 -25.36 11.32 -7.47
C GLY A 855 -23.85 11.55 -7.59
N LEU A 856 -23.07 10.48 -7.55
CA LEU A 856 -21.61 10.47 -7.68
C LEU A 856 -21.15 9.99 -9.07
N HIS A 857 -22.06 9.56 -9.92
CA HIS A 857 -21.75 9.11 -11.27
C HIS A 857 -21.11 10.25 -12.08
N GLY A 858 -19.85 10.05 -12.51
CA GLY A 858 -19.08 11.09 -13.22
C GLY A 858 -18.39 12.13 -12.33
N THR A 859 -18.24 11.86 -11.02
CA THR A 859 -17.43 12.68 -10.10
C THR A 859 -16.04 12.07 -9.93
N GLU A 860 -15.05 12.82 -9.42
CA GLU A 860 -13.70 12.29 -9.13
C GLU A 860 -13.73 11.11 -8.15
N TYR A 861 -14.69 11.11 -7.21
CA TYR A 861 -14.95 9.97 -6.32
C TYR A 861 -15.44 8.71 -7.04
N ALA A 862 -15.87 8.79 -8.30
CA ALA A 862 -16.14 7.61 -9.14
C ALA A 862 -14.87 6.98 -9.72
N ALA A 863 -13.75 7.72 -9.76
CA ALA A 863 -12.45 7.22 -10.18
C ALA A 863 -11.73 6.44 -9.05
N GLU A 864 -12.10 6.66 -7.78
CA GLU A 864 -11.64 5.88 -6.61
C GLU A 864 -12.32 4.49 -6.48
N TYR A 865 -12.78 3.86 -7.58
CA TYR A 865 -13.55 2.59 -7.57
C TYR A 865 -12.87 1.42 -8.30
#